data_AF-A0A533QC50-F1
#
_entry.id   AF-A0A533QC50-F1
#
_cell.length_a   1.000
_cell.length_b   1.000
_cell.length_c   1.000
_cell.angle_alpha   90.00
_cell.angle_beta   90.00
_cell.angle_gamma   90.00
#
_symmetry.space_group_name_H-M   'P 1'
#
loop_
_entity.id
_entity.type
_entity.pdbx_description
1 polymer ?
#
loop_
_entity_poly.entity_id
_entity_poly.type
_entity_poly.pdbx_seq_one_letter_code
_entity_poly.pdbx_strand_id
1 'polypeptide(L)'
;MRKQILYKEIKYITTVLLFALPFASCTTLSPVSTDNWRDYFRPGRSKEEIAKDFNLYKGKWWNYYARGRWFAEEGYYDEAARDFKKSINLRSKDQRLARSYGLHFWEYFAHRELGIVYYQQKKYEDAKAELETSLSTEDSARAKFYLNKCNEAILKLTGRDQKPPEIKITSHTDGMVVNTPLVKLKGFATDDFYIGDMHVHGKRLFVELAEKRLYFQEDILLHTGRNTISLEALDLLGKSIRQEFNLILDIHPPILYLDDIQMTKRDGKHTATIQGIIEDDHAAKRLYINNTEIPIIPGKEVHFKQDIIVTSLDKISLKVIDAAGNETKGEEQIGKKASLLWPEDILNKRQYANRANTPLMVASGKMDRYIARSLLASHEAVAALSPCTSSSSYTSKDMEKEGKGSTPAQGVASDNIPPVVHTDLKPAIVHDANLFFSMDAHDDSGVAKLFVNQYPLEIRPGKHIFFNYLLPLTMGENVVTVRAIDIQGNEAQLSPVKITKRTFELLETDARYTVAWLPLRAFEEREVSPEILYSMLLKAFDEEPKRFNFVERDQAKLAEILREQKISNTQLASPDTAVKIGKIHAAEGIFFGAVEEDLRGVTITLQLVDTETTKVLAHVDVYDEDKSMKNLAWLVHGLSLKMKRQFPLIEGNVIRVSGNGFHIDAGGTSGLKLGMKLLLFREVKEGDFVLKEPLDAIARIVLVQPDTSFAKISTKGAKKVKKRDFVITK
;
A
#
# COMPACT_ATOMS: atom_id res chain seq x y z
N MET A 1 -84.43 20.42 -9.93
CA MET A 1 -84.93 20.11 -11.28
C MET A 1 -84.11 18.95 -11.83
N ARG A 2 -84.79 18.03 -12.52
CA ARG A 2 -84.33 16.82 -13.25
C ARG A 2 -82.89 16.88 -13.80
N LYS A 3 -82.07 15.82 -13.62
CA LYS A 3 -81.74 14.74 -14.60
C LYS A 3 -81.32 15.31 -15.97
N GLN A 4 -80.25 14.92 -16.67
CA GLN A 4 -79.50 13.66 -16.80
C GLN A 4 -78.55 13.91 -17.99
N ILE A 5 -77.28 13.48 -17.99
CA ILE A 5 -76.58 12.99 -19.20
C ILE A 5 -75.56 11.94 -18.71
N LEU A 6 -75.90 10.64 -18.90
CA LEU A 6 -75.15 9.57 -19.61
C LEU A 6 -73.83 9.14 -18.92
N TYR A 7 -73.46 7.87 -18.78
CA TYR A 7 -73.98 6.53 -19.08
C TYR A 7 -72.97 5.61 -18.36
N LYS A 8 -73.33 4.83 -17.33
CA LYS A 8 -73.78 3.42 -17.39
C LYS A 8 -72.84 2.48 -18.19
N GLU A 9 -72.43 1.30 -17.74
CA GLU A 9 -72.66 0.55 -16.48
C GLU A 9 -72.03 -0.87 -16.60
N ILE A 10 -71.93 -1.59 -15.46
CA ILE A 10 -72.13 -3.05 -15.28
C ILE A 10 -70.99 -4.04 -15.61
N LYS A 11 -70.37 -4.59 -14.54
CA LYS A 11 -70.65 -5.94 -13.95
C LYS A 11 -69.88 -6.04 -12.61
N TYR A 12 -70.47 -5.74 -11.45
CA TYR A 12 -71.22 -6.61 -10.52
C TYR A 12 -70.63 -8.02 -10.32
N ILE A 13 -69.94 -8.25 -9.20
CA ILE A 13 -70.41 -8.74 -7.88
C ILE A 13 -70.36 -10.27 -7.74
N THR A 14 -69.68 -10.68 -6.67
CA THR A 14 -69.70 -11.91 -5.84
C THR A 14 -68.27 -12.39 -5.68
N THR A 15 -67.65 -12.35 -4.50
CA THR A 15 -67.88 -13.35 -3.45
C THR A 15 -67.29 -12.85 -2.11
N VAL A 16 -68.16 -12.66 -1.12
CA VAL A 16 -68.04 -13.08 0.29
C VAL A 16 -66.91 -12.51 1.17
N LEU A 17 -67.37 -11.63 2.06
CA LEU A 17 -67.08 -11.54 3.50
C LEU A 17 -66.54 -12.85 4.13
N LEU A 18 -65.22 -12.98 4.35
CA LEU A 18 -64.67 -13.88 5.37
C LEU A 18 -63.29 -13.39 5.84
N PHE A 19 -63.15 -13.25 7.16
CA PHE A 19 -61.95 -12.97 7.95
C PHE A 19 -61.40 -11.52 8.01
N ALA A 20 -61.93 -10.80 9.00
CA ALA A 20 -61.12 -9.94 9.85
C ALA A 20 -60.07 -10.77 10.61
N LEU A 21 -58.79 -10.42 10.49
CA LEU A 21 -57.69 -10.61 11.46
C LEU A 21 -56.51 -9.71 11.03
N PRO A 22 -55.77 -9.06 11.94
CA PRO A 22 -54.67 -8.16 11.58
C PRO A 22 -53.43 -8.99 11.22
N PHE A 23 -52.95 -8.91 9.98
CA PHE A 23 -51.60 -9.37 9.67
C PHE A 23 -50.61 -8.29 10.10
N ALA A 24 -50.16 -8.40 11.34
CA ALA A 24 -48.86 -7.92 11.76
C ALA A 24 -47.78 -8.66 10.97
N SER A 25 -47.50 -8.21 9.75
CA SER A 25 -46.32 -8.65 9.01
C SER A 25 -45.14 -7.79 9.47
N CYS A 26 -44.65 -8.14 10.65
CA CYS A 26 -43.31 -7.78 11.10
C CYS A 26 -42.32 -8.46 10.14
N THR A 27 -41.87 -7.79 9.09
CA THR A 27 -40.68 -8.19 8.34
C THR A 27 -39.50 -7.36 8.82
N THR A 28 -39.07 -7.65 10.04
CA THR A 28 -37.70 -7.41 10.47
C THR A 28 -36.80 -8.25 9.58
N LEU A 29 -36.28 -7.67 8.50
CA LEU A 29 -35.05 -8.17 7.90
C LEU A 29 -33.95 -7.83 8.90
N SER A 30 -33.61 -8.79 9.74
CA SER A 30 -32.41 -8.80 10.58
C SER A 30 -31.17 -8.89 9.68
N PRO A 31 -30.03 -8.29 10.04
CA PRO A 31 -28.78 -8.61 9.38
C PRO A 31 -28.53 -10.09 9.62
N VAL A 32 -28.21 -10.86 8.59
CA VAL A 32 -27.88 -12.28 8.75
C VAL A 32 -26.49 -12.36 9.37
N SER A 33 -26.42 -12.22 10.69
CA SER A 33 -25.27 -12.59 11.51
C SER A 33 -25.21 -14.11 11.63
N THR A 34 -24.00 -14.66 11.76
CA THR A 34 -23.86 -16.03 12.24
C THR A 34 -24.24 -16.09 13.72
N ASP A 35 -25.14 -16.99 14.06
CA ASP A 35 -25.44 -17.40 15.40
C ASP A 35 -24.20 -18.07 16.01
N ASN A 36 -23.77 -17.57 17.16
CA ASN A 36 -22.72 -18.23 17.94
C ASN A 36 -23.35 -19.38 18.72
N TRP A 37 -22.85 -20.60 18.52
CA TRP A 37 -23.35 -21.79 19.21
C TRP A 37 -23.33 -21.67 20.74
N ARG A 38 -22.45 -20.83 21.30
CA ARG A 38 -22.37 -20.53 22.74
C ARG A 38 -23.55 -19.71 23.28
N ASP A 39 -24.29 -19.03 22.41
CA ASP A 39 -25.45 -18.23 22.83
C ASP A 39 -26.69 -19.11 23.05
N TYR A 40 -26.73 -20.29 22.43
CA TYR A 40 -27.88 -21.19 22.44
C TYR A 40 -27.80 -22.26 23.52
N PHE A 41 -26.59 -22.62 23.94
CA PHE A 41 -26.35 -23.71 24.86
C PHE A 41 -25.35 -23.28 25.93
N ARG A 42 -25.65 -23.58 27.20
CA ARG A 42 -24.75 -23.34 28.34
C ARG A 42 -24.76 -24.57 29.27
N PRO A 43 -24.29 -25.72 28.77
CA PRO A 43 -24.24 -26.93 29.57
C PRO A 43 -23.29 -26.77 30.76
N GLY A 44 -23.45 -27.66 31.74
CA GLY A 44 -22.41 -27.91 32.74
C GLY A 44 -21.10 -28.41 32.11
N ARG A 45 -20.06 -28.59 32.93
CA ARG A 45 -18.73 -28.98 32.43
C ARG A 45 -18.52 -30.49 32.38
N SER A 46 -19.33 -31.26 33.11
CA SER A 46 -19.20 -32.73 33.06
C SER A 46 -19.78 -33.30 31.77
N LYS A 47 -19.24 -34.43 31.34
CA LYS A 47 -19.70 -35.18 30.18
C LYS A 47 -21.20 -35.50 30.24
N GLU A 48 -21.71 -35.85 31.42
CA GLU A 48 -23.11 -36.18 31.65
C GLU A 48 -24.01 -34.94 31.53
N GLU A 49 -23.58 -33.78 32.03
CA GLU A 49 -24.31 -32.51 31.90
C GLU A 49 -24.38 -32.04 30.45
N ILE A 50 -23.26 -32.10 29.72
CA ILE A 50 -23.23 -31.77 28.28
C ILE A 50 -24.14 -32.72 27.51
N ALA A 51 -24.12 -34.03 27.82
CA ALA A 51 -24.99 -34.98 27.13
C ALA A 51 -26.48 -34.73 27.41
N LYS A 52 -26.83 -34.36 28.65
CA LYS A 52 -28.21 -34.15 29.11
C LYS A 52 -28.85 -32.89 28.52
N ASP A 53 -28.09 -31.81 28.39
CA ASP A 53 -28.62 -30.51 27.94
C ASP A 53 -28.88 -30.45 26.43
N PHE A 54 -28.43 -31.46 25.69
CA PHE A 54 -28.69 -31.60 24.26
C PHE A 54 -29.68 -32.72 23.99
N ASN A 55 -30.96 -32.36 23.75
CA ASN A 55 -31.96 -33.31 23.30
C ASN A 55 -31.74 -33.69 21.84
N LEU A 56 -31.13 -34.86 21.61
CA LEU A 56 -30.82 -35.37 20.27
C LEU A 56 -31.92 -36.21 19.60
N TYR A 57 -33.11 -36.34 20.21
CA TYR A 57 -34.20 -37.06 19.56
C TYR A 57 -34.62 -36.32 18.27
N LYS A 58 -34.33 -36.93 17.10
CA LYS A 58 -34.39 -36.29 15.76
C LYS A 58 -33.47 -35.06 15.58
N GLY A 59 -32.34 -35.03 16.30
CA GLY A 59 -31.36 -33.95 16.24
C GLY A 59 -30.88 -33.65 14.82
N LYS A 60 -30.70 -32.37 14.51
CA LYS A 60 -30.17 -31.87 13.23
C LYS A 60 -28.66 -31.71 13.30
N TRP A 61 -28.00 -31.53 12.15
CA TRP A 61 -26.54 -31.39 12.05
C TRP A 61 -25.98 -30.39 13.09
N TRP A 62 -26.62 -29.23 13.25
CA TRP A 62 -26.16 -28.17 14.15
C TRP A 62 -26.26 -28.55 15.64
N ASN A 63 -27.17 -29.45 16.04
CA ASN A 63 -27.21 -29.96 17.42
C ASN A 63 -25.99 -30.81 17.73
N TYR A 64 -25.62 -31.72 16.81
CA TYR A 64 -24.44 -32.55 16.95
C TYR A 64 -23.17 -31.71 16.88
N TYR A 65 -23.10 -30.75 15.96
CA TYR A 65 -21.97 -29.82 15.85
C TYR A 65 -21.75 -29.04 17.15
N ALA A 66 -22.79 -28.36 17.66
CA ALA A 66 -22.68 -27.54 18.87
C ALA A 66 -22.29 -28.37 20.11
N ARG A 67 -22.82 -29.59 20.24
CA ARG A 67 -22.44 -30.48 21.34
C ARG A 67 -21.01 -30.99 21.19
N GLY A 68 -20.60 -31.34 19.98
CA GLY A 68 -19.22 -31.70 19.66
C GLY A 68 -18.23 -30.59 20.00
N ARG A 69 -18.61 -29.32 19.79
CA ARG A 69 -17.81 -28.15 20.22
C ARG A 69 -17.63 -28.10 21.74
N TRP A 70 -18.72 -28.25 22.52
CA TRP A 70 -18.63 -28.32 23.98
C TRP A 70 -17.76 -29.48 24.47
N PHE A 71 -17.94 -30.68 23.91
CA PHE A 71 -17.10 -31.81 24.25
C PHE A 71 -15.62 -31.57 23.92
N ALA A 72 -15.31 -30.94 22.78
CA ALA A 72 -13.95 -30.62 22.41
C ALA A 72 -13.31 -29.58 23.36
N GLU A 73 -14.07 -28.59 23.82
CA GLU A 73 -13.59 -27.58 24.78
C GLU A 73 -13.26 -28.16 26.16
N GLU A 74 -14.04 -29.13 26.63
CA GLU A 74 -13.79 -29.79 27.92
C GLU A 74 -12.86 -31.01 27.80
N GLY A 75 -12.26 -31.25 26.62
CA GLY A 75 -11.27 -32.32 26.39
C GLY A 75 -11.86 -33.72 26.19
N TYR A 76 -13.17 -33.86 26.02
CA TYR A 76 -13.86 -35.12 25.73
C TYR A 76 -13.80 -35.46 24.23
N TYR A 77 -12.58 -35.76 23.75
CA TYR A 77 -12.28 -35.88 22.32
C TYR A 77 -13.01 -37.03 21.61
N ASP A 78 -13.23 -38.18 22.25
CA ASP A 78 -13.94 -39.31 21.63
C ASP A 78 -15.44 -39.03 21.45
N GLU A 79 -16.06 -38.32 22.40
CA GLU A 79 -17.42 -37.81 22.30
C GLU A 79 -17.51 -36.76 21.19
N ALA A 80 -16.59 -35.79 21.18
CA ALA A 80 -16.53 -34.73 20.18
C ALA A 80 -16.40 -35.29 18.76
N ALA A 81 -15.48 -36.24 18.56
CA ALA A 81 -15.27 -36.87 17.26
C ALA A 81 -16.51 -37.61 16.76
N ARG A 82 -17.23 -38.33 17.64
CA ARG A 82 -18.49 -39.00 17.29
C ARG A 82 -19.56 -38.00 16.84
N ASP A 83 -19.68 -36.90 17.55
CA ASP A 83 -20.66 -35.86 17.25
C ASP A 83 -20.33 -35.10 15.96
N PHE A 84 -19.06 -34.75 15.72
CA PHE A 84 -18.66 -34.13 14.47
C PHE A 84 -18.86 -35.06 13.27
N LYS A 85 -18.50 -36.35 13.38
CA LYS A 85 -18.81 -37.34 12.34
C LYS A 85 -20.31 -37.44 12.06
N LYS A 86 -21.13 -37.43 13.12
CA LYS A 86 -22.58 -37.47 12.94
C LYS A 86 -23.10 -36.20 12.28
N SER A 87 -22.54 -35.04 12.60
CA SER A 87 -22.86 -33.78 11.92
C SER A 87 -22.46 -33.80 10.44
N ILE A 88 -21.24 -34.26 10.12
CA ILE A 88 -20.71 -34.39 8.75
C ILE A 88 -21.62 -35.30 7.91
N ASN A 89 -22.05 -36.43 8.46
CA ASN A 89 -22.99 -37.34 7.80
C ASN A 89 -24.35 -36.68 7.47
N LEU A 90 -24.78 -35.68 8.26
CA LEU A 90 -26.01 -34.93 8.02
C LEU A 90 -25.79 -33.70 7.13
N ARG A 91 -24.58 -33.13 7.15
CA ARG A 91 -24.14 -31.99 6.34
C ARG A 91 -22.62 -32.04 6.16
N SER A 92 -22.17 -32.36 4.96
CA SER A 92 -20.77 -32.70 4.69
C SER A 92 -19.84 -31.52 4.38
N LYS A 93 -20.36 -30.33 4.06
CA LYS A 93 -19.50 -29.21 3.67
C LYS A 93 -19.32 -28.23 4.82
N ASP A 94 -18.09 -27.85 5.10
CA ASP A 94 -17.79 -26.71 5.96
C ASP A 94 -18.19 -25.42 5.24
N GLN A 95 -18.79 -24.48 5.97
CA GLN A 95 -19.34 -23.24 5.45
C GLN A 95 -19.41 -22.18 6.55
N ARG A 96 -19.06 -20.93 6.21
CA ARG A 96 -19.21 -19.79 7.12
C ARG A 96 -20.67 -19.46 7.46
N LEU A 97 -21.60 -19.70 6.52
CA LEU A 97 -23.03 -19.37 6.65
C LEU A 97 -23.92 -20.61 6.46
N ALA A 98 -23.77 -21.61 7.33
CA ALA A 98 -24.61 -22.80 7.27
C ALA A 98 -25.99 -22.57 7.91
N ARG A 99 -27.03 -22.58 7.08
CA ARG A 99 -28.41 -22.37 7.53
C ARG A 99 -28.94 -23.56 8.34
N SER A 100 -29.43 -23.30 9.55
CA SER A 100 -30.01 -24.31 10.45
C SER A 100 -31.54 -24.41 10.31
N TYR A 101 -32.31 -23.51 10.95
CA TYR A 101 -33.77 -23.40 10.84
C TYR A 101 -34.20 -21.93 10.68
N GLY A 102 -35.28 -21.66 9.94
CA GLY A 102 -35.72 -20.28 9.72
C GLY A 102 -34.64 -19.41 9.07
N LEU A 103 -34.31 -18.29 9.71
CA LEU A 103 -33.25 -17.34 9.30
C LEU A 103 -31.99 -17.44 10.19
N HIS A 104 -31.76 -18.61 10.82
CA HIS A 104 -30.58 -18.87 11.64
C HIS A 104 -29.43 -19.46 10.81
N PHE A 105 -28.24 -18.88 10.94
CA PHE A 105 -27.04 -19.24 10.19
C PHE A 105 -25.89 -19.49 11.15
N TRP A 106 -25.09 -20.52 10.94
CA TRP A 106 -24.06 -20.94 11.88
C TRP A 106 -22.73 -20.99 11.17
N GLU A 107 -21.67 -20.62 11.88
CA GLU A 107 -20.30 -20.94 11.45
C GLU A 107 -20.07 -22.45 11.62
N TYR A 108 -20.16 -23.19 10.52
CA TYR A 108 -20.13 -24.64 10.54
C TYR A 108 -18.86 -25.15 9.89
N PHE A 109 -17.91 -25.58 10.71
CA PHE A 109 -16.67 -26.18 10.23
C PHE A 109 -16.44 -27.55 10.88
N ALA A 110 -17.32 -28.52 10.61
CA ALA A 110 -17.23 -29.82 11.27
C ALA A 110 -16.00 -30.63 10.88
N HIS A 111 -15.56 -30.56 9.60
CA HIS A 111 -14.31 -31.19 9.18
C HIS A 111 -13.10 -30.53 9.87
N ARG A 112 -13.06 -29.19 9.94
CA ARG A 112 -12.01 -28.47 10.69
C ARG A 112 -11.93 -28.93 12.13
N GLU A 113 -13.05 -28.91 12.86
CA GLU A 113 -13.04 -29.21 14.28
C GLU A 113 -12.79 -30.70 14.55
N LEU A 114 -13.27 -31.60 13.68
CA LEU A 114 -12.92 -33.01 13.74
C LEU A 114 -11.41 -33.22 13.54
N GLY A 115 -10.80 -32.54 12.57
CA GLY A 115 -9.37 -32.56 12.35
C GLY A 115 -8.57 -32.07 13.57
N ILE A 116 -9.03 -31.00 14.22
CA ILE A 116 -8.42 -30.50 15.46
C ILE A 116 -8.54 -31.52 16.60
N VAL A 117 -9.71 -32.15 16.77
CA VAL A 117 -9.89 -33.22 17.75
C VAL A 117 -8.95 -34.38 17.49
N TYR A 118 -8.81 -34.82 16.25
CA TYR A 118 -7.84 -35.88 15.90
C TYR A 118 -6.39 -35.48 16.16
N TYR A 119 -6.04 -34.21 15.91
CA TYR A 119 -4.72 -33.71 16.25
C TYR A 119 -4.44 -33.82 17.77
N GLN A 120 -5.41 -33.45 18.61
CA GLN A 120 -5.30 -33.59 20.08
C GLN A 120 -5.20 -35.06 20.51
N GLN A 121 -5.86 -35.97 19.78
CA GLN A 121 -5.74 -37.42 19.97
C GLN A 121 -4.44 -38.02 19.40
N LYS A 122 -3.54 -37.20 18.83
CA LYS A 122 -2.30 -37.63 18.14
C LYS A 122 -2.54 -38.53 16.91
N LYS A 123 -3.75 -38.48 16.34
CA LYS A 123 -4.12 -39.16 15.09
C LYS A 123 -3.83 -38.23 13.91
N TYR A 124 -2.56 -37.95 13.68
CA TYR A 124 -2.15 -36.85 12.79
C TYR A 124 -2.53 -37.05 11.32
N GLU A 125 -2.52 -38.29 10.82
CA GLU A 125 -2.94 -38.58 9.43
C GLU A 125 -4.45 -38.39 9.24
N ASP A 126 -5.26 -38.87 10.20
CA ASP A 126 -6.71 -38.63 10.19
C ASP A 126 -7.01 -37.13 10.31
N ALA A 127 -6.28 -36.43 11.19
CA ALA A 127 -6.40 -34.98 11.37
C ALA A 127 -6.10 -34.23 10.07
N LYS A 128 -5.00 -34.58 9.40
CA LYS A 128 -4.59 -34.01 8.12
C LYS A 128 -5.67 -34.18 7.06
N ALA A 129 -6.21 -35.39 6.89
CA ALA A 129 -7.24 -35.67 5.90
C ALA A 129 -8.52 -34.84 6.11
N GLU A 130 -8.94 -34.67 7.36
CA GLU A 130 -10.12 -33.86 7.71
C GLU A 130 -9.86 -32.35 7.50
N LEU A 131 -8.66 -31.86 7.82
CA LEU A 131 -8.29 -30.45 7.61
C LEU A 131 -8.15 -30.10 6.13
N GLU A 132 -7.58 -30.99 5.32
CA GLU A 132 -7.54 -30.84 3.86
C GLU A 132 -8.96 -30.85 3.26
N THR A 133 -9.84 -31.72 3.76
CA THR A 133 -11.25 -31.74 3.37
C THR A 133 -11.95 -30.43 3.72
N SER A 134 -11.74 -29.92 4.93
CA SER A 134 -12.26 -28.62 5.36
C SER A 134 -11.85 -27.50 4.39
N LEU A 135 -10.55 -27.38 4.12
CA LEU A 135 -9.98 -26.36 3.21
C LEU A 135 -10.44 -26.50 1.76
N SER A 136 -10.78 -27.73 1.32
CA SER A 136 -11.36 -27.94 -0.01
C SER A 136 -12.79 -27.39 -0.15
N THR A 137 -13.47 -27.17 0.98
CA THR A 137 -14.87 -26.71 1.00
C THR A 137 -15.02 -25.24 1.42
N GLU A 138 -14.22 -24.75 2.36
CA GLU A 138 -14.28 -23.37 2.87
C GLU A 138 -12.92 -22.95 3.45
N ASP A 139 -12.46 -21.75 3.10
CA ASP A 139 -11.14 -21.28 3.53
C ASP A 139 -11.13 -20.89 5.03
N SER A 140 -10.09 -21.32 5.74
CA SER A 140 -9.98 -21.16 7.19
C SER A 140 -8.53 -21.11 7.66
N ALA A 141 -8.10 -19.96 8.19
CA ALA A 141 -6.77 -19.78 8.79
C ALA A 141 -6.52 -20.78 9.93
N ARG A 142 -7.54 -21.04 10.76
CA ARG A 142 -7.47 -22.06 11.82
C ARG A 142 -7.23 -23.47 11.26
N ALA A 143 -7.81 -23.82 10.12
CA ALA A 143 -7.56 -25.11 9.48
C ALA A 143 -6.12 -25.20 8.94
N LYS A 144 -5.63 -24.14 8.26
CA LYS A 144 -4.24 -24.06 7.77
C LYS A 144 -3.21 -24.18 8.91
N PHE A 145 -3.44 -23.49 10.02
CA PHE A 145 -2.59 -23.57 11.22
C PHE A 145 -2.47 -25.00 11.75
N TYR A 146 -3.60 -25.68 11.98
CA TYR A 146 -3.57 -27.06 12.46
C TYR A 146 -3.05 -28.05 11.42
N LEU A 147 -3.20 -27.76 10.12
CA LEU A 147 -2.63 -28.59 9.06
C LEU A 147 -1.09 -28.51 9.07
N ASN A 148 -0.52 -27.31 9.25
CA ASN A 148 0.92 -27.15 9.47
C ASN A 148 1.38 -27.95 10.71
N LYS A 149 0.63 -27.89 11.82
CA LYS A 149 0.93 -28.66 13.04
C LYS A 149 0.87 -30.17 12.82
N CYS A 150 -0.10 -30.66 12.05
CA CYS A 150 -0.18 -32.07 11.68
C CYS A 150 1.02 -32.49 10.83
N ASN A 151 1.35 -31.71 9.79
CA ASN A 151 2.51 -31.98 8.94
C ASN A 151 3.81 -31.99 9.76
N GLU A 152 4.02 -30.99 10.62
CA GLU A 152 5.16 -30.92 11.56
C GLU A 152 5.26 -32.19 12.43
N ALA A 153 4.15 -32.61 13.04
CA ALA A 153 4.12 -33.79 13.91
C ALA A 153 4.39 -35.11 13.14
N ILE A 154 3.81 -35.26 11.95
CA ILE A 154 4.05 -36.43 11.07
C ILE A 154 5.52 -36.50 10.66
N LEU A 155 6.12 -35.36 10.30
CA LEU A 155 7.54 -35.32 9.93
C LEU A 155 8.45 -35.65 11.11
N LYS A 156 8.14 -35.13 12.31
CA LYS A 156 8.87 -35.49 13.55
C LYS A 156 8.80 -36.98 13.87
N LEU A 157 7.63 -37.60 13.71
CA LEU A 157 7.45 -39.04 13.98
C LEU A 157 8.13 -39.93 12.93
N THR A 158 8.09 -39.53 11.66
CA THR A 158 8.59 -40.36 10.55
C THR A 158 10.07 -40.15 10.27
N GLY A 159 10.66 -39.02 10.69
CA GLY A 159 12.08 -38.70 10.46
C GLY A 159 12.46 -38.62 8.97
N ARG A 160 11.47 -38.36 8.09
CA ARG A 160 11.66 -38.41 6.63
C ARG A 160 12.34 -37.16 6.07
N ASP A 161 12.10 -36.01 6.70
CA ASP A 161 12.68 -34.74 6.29
C ASP A 161 14.14 -34.64 6.78
N GLN A 162 15.07 -34.65 5.82
CA GLN A 162 16.51 -34.77 6.07
C GLN A 162 17.31 -33.52 5.64
N LYS A 163 16.77 -32.70 4.74
CA LYS A 163 17.52 -31.60 4.11
C LYS A 163 16.96 -30.25 4.55
N PRO A 164 17.79 -29.20 4.64
CA PRO A 164 17.27 -27.85 4.74
C PRO A 164 16.68 -27.40 3.39
N PRO A 165 15.87 -26.32 3.39
CA PRO A 165 15.36 -25.74 2.15
C PRO A 165 16.47 -25.24 1.22
N GLU A 166 16.13 -25.06 -0.06
CA GLU A 166 16.96 -24.43 -1.08
C GLU A 166 16.28 -23.15 -1.58
N ILE A 167 17.06 -22.09 -1.84
CA ILE A 167 16.56 -20.81 -2.38
C ILE A 167 17.11 -20.60 -3.79
N LYS A 168 16.23 -20.22 -4.73
CA LYS A 168 16.63 -19.85 -6.09
C LYS A 168 16.02 -18.53 -6.50
N ILE A 169 16.87 -17.62 -6.95
CA ILE A 169 16.47 -16.32 -7.51
C ILE A 169 16.33 -16.47 -9.02
N THR A 170 15.28 -15.87 -9.58
CA THR A 170 14.96 -15.96 -11.01
C THR A 170 14.98 -14.62 -11.72
N SER A 171 14.88 -13.49 -11.00
CA SER A 171 14.88 -12.17 -11.66
C SER A 171 16.26 -11.59 -11.96
N HIS A 172 17.31 -11.99 -11.22
CA HIS A 172 18.67 -11.46 -11.35
C HIS A 172 19.72 -12.55 -11.13
N THR A 173 20.95 -12.29 -11.55
CA THR A 173 22.12 -13.13 -11.25
C THR A 173 22.98 -12.51 -10.16
N ASP A 174 23.68 -13.33 -9.37
CA ASP A 174 24.55 -12.85 -8.31
C ASP A 174 25.69 -12.00 -8.90
N GLY A 175 25.92 -10.83 -8.33
CA GLY A 175 26.88 -9.84 -8.82
C GLY A 175 26.42 -9.02 -10.03
N MET A 176 25.14 -9.10 -10.44
CA MET A 176 24.61 -8.30 -11.53
C MET A 176 24.71 -6.80 -11.24
N VAL A 177 25.15 -6.04 -12.24
CA VAL A 177 25.15 -4.57 -12.23
C VAL A 177 23.81 -4.08 -12.77
N VAL A 178 23.15 -3.19 -12.03
CA VAL A 178 21.83 -2.63 -12.35
C VAL A 178 21.89 -1.10 -12.28
N ASN A 179 21.01 -0.42 -13.01
CA ASN A 179 20.94 1.04 -13.03
C ASN A 179 19.72 1.65 -12.33
N THR A 180 18.88 0.82 -11.70
CA THR A 180 17.69 1.28 -10.98
C THR A 180 17.85 1.04 -9.48
N PRO A 181 17.65 2.05 -8.62
CA PRO A 181 17.80 1.91 -7.17
C PRO A 181 16.72 1.02 -6.54
N LEU A 182 15.55 0.84 -7.18
CA LEU A 182 14.51 -0.07 -6.70
C LEU A 182 14.46 -1.32 -7.59
N VAL A 183 14.88 -2.46 -7.05
CA VAL A 183 14.92 -3.74 -7.76
C VAL A 183 13.82 -4.68 -7.29
N LYS A 184 13.05 -5.23 -8.23
CA LYS A 184 12.05 -6.28 -7.95
C LYS A 184 12.72 -7.66 -7.96
N LEU A 185 13.10 -8.14 -6.78
CA LEU A 185 13.70 -9.46 -6.59
C LEU A 185 12.63 -10.55 -6.61
N LYS A 186 12.79 -11.58 -7.44
CA LYS A 186 11.86 -12.70 -7.57
C LYS A 186 12.62 -14.00 -7.43
N GLY A 187 12.00 -14.97 -6.78
CA GLY A 187 12.57 -16.29 -6.61
C GLY A 187 11.57 -17.26 -6.04
N PHE A 188 12.08 -18.42 -5.66
CA PHE A 188 11.33 -19.41 -4.91
C PHE A 188 12.24 -20.14 -3.94
N ALA A 189 11.69 -20.55 -2.81
CA ALA A 189 12.28 -21.55 -1.95
C ALA A 189 11.66 -22.92 -2.27
N THR A 190 12.43 -24.00 -2.14
CA THR A 190 11.98 -25.39 -2.28
C THR A 190 12.48 -26.25 -1.13
N ASP A 191 11.66 -27.19 -0.71
CA ASP A 191 11.99 -28.18 0.32
C ASP A 191 11.48 -29.57 -0.11
N ASP A 192 12.05 -30.65 0.42
CA ASP A 192 11.56 -32.01 0.13
C ASP A 192 10.16 -32.24 0.72
N PHE A 193 9.82 -31.51 1.79
CA PHE A 193 8.51 -31.49 2.41
C PHE A 193 7.82 -30.13 2.38
N TYR A 194 8.17 -29.21 3.29
CA TYR A 194 7.37 -28.02 3.55
C TYR A 194 8.22 -26.87 4.08
N ILE A 195 8.12 -25.73 3.40
CA ILE A 195 8.68 -24.45 3.82
C ILE A 195 7.67 -23.80 4.77
N GLY A 196 8.09 -23.58 6.02
CA GLY A 196 7.28 -22.97 7.06
C GLY A 196 7.48 -21.46 7.19
N ASP A 197 8.65 -20.94 6.81
CA ASP A 197 8.97 -19.52 6.95
C ASP A 197 9.99 -19.05 5.92
N MET A 198 9.96 -17.76 5.57
CA MET A 198 10.88 -17.14 4.62
C MET A 198 11.12 -15.68 4.99
N HIS A 199 12.38 -15.25 4.93
CA HIS A 199 12.79 -13.87 5.14
C HIS A 199 13.59 -13.37 3.94
N VAL A 200 13.27 -12.17 3.49
CA VAL A 200 13.97 -11.46 2.42
C VAL A 200 14.46 -10.13 2.97
N HIS A 201 15.78 -9.95 3.03
CA HIS A 201 16.43 -8.75 3.57
C HIS A 201 15.89 -8.36 4.96
N GLY A 202 15.75 -9.36 5.85
CA GLY A 202 15.23 -9.17 7.22
C GLY A 202 13.70 -9.02 7.31
N LYS A 203 12.99 -8.89 6.19
CA LYS A 203 11.52 -8.88 6.15
C LYS A 203 11.00 -10.32 6.11
N ARG A 204 10.21 -10.71 7.11
CA ARG A 204 9.47 -11.97 7.12
C ARG A 204 8.33 -11.95 6.09
N LEU A 205 8.23 -12.98 5.27
CA LEU A 205 7.12 -13.19 4.35
C LEU A 205 6.01 -13.98 5.05
N PHE A 206 4.77 -13.55 4.86
CA PHE A 206 3.62 -14.23 5.44
C PHE A 206 3.33 -15.54 4.71
N VAL A 207 3.41 -16.66 5.44
CA VAL A 207 3.15 -18.01 4.93
C VAL A 207 2.04 -18.63 5.78
N GLU A 208 0.79 -18.61 5.28
CA GLU A 208 -0.35 -19.16 6.03
C GLU A 208 -0.32 -20.69 6.10
N LEU A 209 -0.05 -21.33 4.97
CA LEU A 209 0.02 -22.77 4.81
C LEU A 209 1.39 -23.09 4.25
N ALA A 210 2.10 -24.02 4.89
CA ALA A 210 3.42 -24.41 4.46
C ALA A 210 3.34 -25.17 3.13
N GLU A 211 4.24 -24.86 2.21
CA GLU A 211 4.24 -25.41 0.85
C GLU A 211 5.60 -26.02 0.52
N LYS A 212 5.60 -27.00 -0.38
CA LYS A 212 6.85 -27.59 -0.91
C LYS A 212 7.71 -26.58 -1.66
N ARG A 213 7.04 -25.61 -2.29
CA ARG A 213 7.65 -24.61 -3.15
C ARG A 213 6.96 -23.26 -2.95
N LEU A 214 7.64 -22.35 -2.27
CA LEU A 214 7.13 -21.03 -1.94
C LEU A 214 7.72 -19.99 -2.89
N TYR A 215 6.87 -19.32 -3.68
CA TYR A 215 7.30 -18.22 -4.54
C TYR A 215 7.33 -16.91 -3.76
N PHE A 216 8.33 -16.07 -4.03
CA PHE A 216 8.41 -14.74 -3.42
C PHE A 216 8.75 -13.66 -4.45
N GLN A 217 8.25 -12.45 -4.17
CA GLN A 217 8.56 -11.24 -4.92
C GLN A 217 8.64 -10.06 -3.94
N GLU A 218 9.79 -9.39 -3.91
CA GLU A 218 10.03 -8.25 -3.02
C GLU A 218 10.73 -7.11 -3.74
N ASP A 219 10.38 -5.89 -3.36
CA ASP A 219 11.02 -4.68 -3.88
C ASP A 219 12.15 -4.27 -2.91
N ILE A 220 13.39 -4.30 -3.40
CA ILE A 220 14.62 -4.04 -2.63
C ILE A 220 15.20 -2.69 -3.05
N LEU A 221 15.39 -1.80 -2.09
CA LEU A 221 16.08 -0.53 -2.31
C LEU A 221 17.60 -0.75 -2.19
N LEU A 222 18.33 -0.30 -3.20
CA LEU A 222 19.78 -0.41 -3.29
C LEU A 222 20.45 0.94 -3.01
N HIS A 223 21.61 0.90 -2.37
CA HIS A 223 22.55 2.01 -2.26
C HIS A 223 23.56 1.96 -3.40
N THR A 224 24.15 3.09 -3.79
CA THR A 224 25.19 3.13 -4.83
C THR A 224 26.33 2.16 -4.50
N GLY A 225 26.80 1.41 -5.49
CA GLY A 225 27.82 0.39 -5.30
C GLY A 225 27.25 -0.97 -4.88
N ARG A 226 28.02 -1.74 -4.12
CA ARG A 226 27.69 -3.14 -3.78
C ARG A 226 26.64 -3.21 -2.67
N ASN A 227 25.59 -4.00 -2.91
CA ASN A 227 24.52 -4.30 -1.97
C ASN A 227 24.46 -5.80 -1.72
N THR A 228 24.37 -6.21 -0.46
CA THR A 228 24.22 -7.61 -0.06
C THR A 228 22.82 -7.85 0.52
N ILE A 229 22.07 -8.73 -0.12
CA ILE A 229 20.69 -9.08 0.20
C ILE A 229 20.70 -10.44 0.90
N SER A 230 20.31 -10.48 2.18
CA SER A 230 20.19 -11.73 2.96
C SER A 230 18.86 -12.41 2.67
N LEU A 231 18.87 -13.69 2.36
CA LEU A 231 17.69 -14.53 2.14
C LEU A 231 17.74 -15.70 3.12
N GLU A 232 16.67 -15.96 3.85
CA GLU A 232 16.60 -17.03 4.84
C GLU A 232 15.31 -17.81 4.66
N ALA A 233 15.37 -19.14 4.58
CA ALA A 233 14.20 -20.01 4.51
C ALA A 233 14.27 -21.05 5.62
N LEU A 234 13.12 -21.40 6.20
CA LEU A 234 13.00 -22.41 7.25
C LEU A 234 11.93 -23.45 6.87
N ASP A 235 12.23 -24.72 7.10
CA ASP A 235 11.25 -25.80 6.99
C ASP A 235 10.34 -25.86 8.24
N LEU A 236 9.33 -26.74 8.22
CA LEU A 236 8.44 -26.95 9.38
C LEU A 236 9.14 -27.55 10.62
N LEU A 237 10.32 -28.18 10.45
CA LEU A 237 11.11 -28.76 11.54
C LEU A 237 12.17 -27.78 12.09
N GLY A 238 12.28 -26.58 11.52
CA GLY A 238 13.22 -25.54 11.89
C GLY A 238 14.61 -25.67 11.27
N LYS A 239 14.85 -26.58 10.31
CA LYS A 239 16.09 -26.52 9.52
C LYS A 239 16.02 -25.30 8.63
N SER A 240 17.16 -24.64 8.45
CA SER A 240 17.22 -23.37 7.76
C SER A 240 18.40 -23.28 6.80
N ILE A 241 18.25 -22.41 5.81
CA ILE A 241 19.31 -21.97 4.92
C ILE A 241 19.39 -20.45 4.97
N ARG A 242 20.60 -19.91 4.92
CA ARG A 242 20.87 -18.50 4.69
C ARG A 242 21.73 -18.33 3.45
N GLN A 243 21.26 -17.51 2.52
CA GLN A 243 21.95 -17.19 1.29
C GLN A 243 22.15 -15.68 1.19
N GLU A 244 23.37 -15.27 0.86
CA GLU A 244 23.67 -13.89 0.50
C GLU A 244 23.61 -13.75 -1.02
N PHE A 245 22.98 -12.67 -1.48
CA PHE A 245 22.87 -12.35 -2.90
C PHE A 245 23.30 -10.90 -3.15
N ASN A 246 24.21 -10.70 -4.09
CA ASN A 246 24.83 -9.40 -4.34
C ASN A 246 24.25 -8.76 -5.60
N LEU A 247 23.93 -7.47 -5.49
CA LEU A 247 23.64 -6.60 -6.63
C LEU A 247 24.53 -5.35 -6.54
N ILE A 248 24.93 -4.82 -7.69
CA ILE A 248 25.75 -3.61 -7.76
C ILE A 248 24.92 -2.52 -8.44
N LEU A 249 24.64 -1.44 -7.73
CA LEU A 249 23.94 -0.29 -8.31
C LEU A 249 24.95 0.66 -8.94
N ASP A 250 24.86 0.83 -10.25
CA ASP A 250 25.57 1.85 -11.01
C ASP A 250 24.60 2.77 -11.74
N ILE A 251 24.54 4.03 -11.30
CA ILE A 251 23.68 5.07 -11.86
C ILE A 251 24.45 6.00 -12.82
N HIS A 252 25.76 5.82 -12.95
CA HIS A 252 26.62 6.71 -13.72
C HIS A 252 26.69 6.23 -15.17
N PRO A 253 26.37 7.09 -16.15
CA PRO A 253 26.54 6.76 -17.56
C PRO A 253 28.03 6.77 -17.95
N PRO A 254 28.43 5.96 -18.95
CA PRO A 254 29.81 5.86 -19.40
C PRO A 254 30.27 7.17 -20.04
N ILE A 255 31.52 7.57 -19.84
CA ILE A 255 32.08 8.79 -20.43
C ILE A 255 32.71 8.46 -21.79
N LEU A 256 32.32 9.18 -22.84
CA LEU A 256 32.86 9.00 -24.19
C LEU A 256 33.80 10.15 -24.55
N TYR A 257 35.08 9.86 -24.74
CA TYR A 257 36.07 10.77 -25.30
C TYR A 257 36.23 10.53 -26.80
N LEU A 258 36.17 11.59 -27.59
CA LEU A 258 36.41 11.53 -29.04
C LEU A 258 37.64 12.31 -29.45
N ASP A 259 38.45 11.70 -30.30
CA ASP A 259 39.51 12.38 -31.04
C ASP A 259 38.93 13.12 -32.25
N ASP A 260 39.73 14.00 -32.86
CA ASP A 260 39.36 14.68 -34.10
C ASP A 260 38.97 13.66 -35.19
N ILE A 261 37.78 13.84 -35.77
CA ILE A 261 37.25 12.97 -36.82
C ILE A 261 38.00 13.24 -38.13
N GLN A 262 38.72 12.24 -38.63
CA GLN A 262 39.54 12.37 -39.83
C GLN A 262 38.72 11.97 -41.07
N MET A 263 38.60 12.89 -42.03
CA MET A 263 37.90 12.64 -43.29
C MET A 263 38.90 12.27 -44.39
N THR A 264 38.67 11.13 -45.04
CA THR A 264 39.44 10.71 -46.22
C THR A 264 38.50 10.41 -47.38
N LYS A 265 38.98 10.60 -48.62
CA LYS A 265 38.25 10.24 -49.83
C LYS A 265 38.92 9.01 -50.45
N ARG A 266 38.19 7.90 -50.54
CA ARG A 266 38.65 6.64 -51.14
C ARG A 266 37.59 6.17 -52.14
N ASP A 267 37.99 5.88 -53.38
CA ASP A 267 37.12 5.40 -54.46
C ASP A 267 35.83 6.22 -54.68
N GLY A 268 35.94 7.54 -54.64
CA GLY A 268 34.80 8.45 -54.85
C GLY A 268 33.83 8.58 -53.66
N LYS A 269 34.04 7.84 -52.56
CA LYS A 269 33.24 7.90 -51.32
C LYS A 269 33.98 8.64 -50.21
N HIS A 270 33.24 9.39 -49.39
CA HIS A 270 33.76 10.01 -48.17
C HIS A 270 33.77 8.98 -47.03
N THR A 271 34.93 8.78 -46.41
CA THR A 271 35.11 7.90 -45.25
C THR A 271 35.54 8.74 -44.05
N ALA A 272 34.83 8.59 -42.93
CA ALA A 272 35.19 9.21 -41.65
C ALA A 272 35.85 8.16 -40.74
N THR A 273 37.06 8.44 -40.28
CA THR A 273 37.75 7.66 -39.25
C THR A 273 37.47 8.31 -37.89
N ILE A 274 36.76 7.59 -37.02
CA ILE A 274 36.40 8.02 -35.68
C ILE A 274 37.26 7.23 -34.70
N GLN A 275 37.91 7.95 -33.79
CA GLN A 275 38.75 7.38 -32.72
C GLN A 275 38.32 7.96 -31.39
N GLY A 276 38.46 7.17 -30.33
CA GLY A 276 38.05 7.60 -29.00
C GLY A 276 38.29 6.58 -27.92
N ILE A 277 37.98 7.00 -26.69
CA ILE A 277 38.09 6.19 -25.47
C ILE A 277 36.75 6.26 -24.75
N ILE A 278 36.28 5.13 -24.24
CA ILE A 278 35.11 5.05 -23.37
C ILE A 278 35.59 4.66 -21.97
N GLU A 279 35.18 5.41 -20.95
CA GLU A 279 35.49 5.14 -19.55
C GLU A 279 34.23 4.86 -18.74
N ASP A 280 34.27 3.83 -17.89
CA ASP A 280 33.15 3.41 -17.05
C ASP A 280 33.63 2.62 -15.82
N ASP A 281 32.93 2.76 -14.68
CA ASP A 281 33.33 2.12 -13.43
C ASP A 281 33.03 0.61 -13.39
N HIS A 282 32.01 0.17 -14.13
CA HIS A 282 31.49 -1.21 -14.14
C HIS A 282 31.54 -1.92 -15.51
N ALA A 283 32.05 -1.21 -16.53
CA ALA A 283 32.41 -1.60 -17.89
C ALA A 283 31.47 -1.05 -18.98
N ALA A 284 32.08 -0.39 -19.97
CA ALA A 284 31.44 -0.08 -21.23
C ALA A 284 31.16 -1.38 -22.01
N LYS A 285 29.93 -1.57 -22.49
CA LYS A 285 29.48 -2.84 -23.06
C LYS A 285 29.19 -2.78 -24.56
N ARG A 286 28.56 -1.70 -25.04
CA ARG A 286 28.19 -1.54 -26.45
C ARG A 286 28.47 -0.13 -26.94
N LEU A 287 28.96 -0.01 -28.16
CA LEU A 287 29.16 1.25 -28.88
C LEU A 287 28.35 1.21 -30.17
N TYR A 288 27.64 2.31 -30.47
CA TYR A 288 26.92 2.53 -31.71
C TYR A 288 27.41 3.81 -32.36
N ILE A 289 27.63 3.74 -33.67
CA ILE A 289 27.93 4.89 -34.53
C ILE A 289 26.90 4.90 -35.66
N ASN A 290 26.14 5.99 -35.80
CA ASN A 290 25.03 6.09 -36.77
C ASN A 290 24.07 4.89 -36.68
N ASN A 291 23.70 4.51 -35.45
CA ASN A 291 22.88 3.34 -35.13
C ASN A 291 23.45 1.98 -35.54
N THR A 292 24.70 1.92 -36.04
CA THR A 292 25.40 0.66 -36.33
C THR A 292 26.24 0.26 -35.14
N GLU A 293 26.07 -0.97 -34.64
CA GLU A 293 26.85 -1.49 -33.51
C GLU A 293 28.29 -1.74 -33.94
N ILE A 294 29.22 -1.15 -33.21
CA ILE A 294 30.66 -1.31 -33.40
C ILE A 294 31.16 -2.31 -32.37
N PRO A 295 31.83 -3.40 -32.79
CA PRO A 295 32.35 -4.39 -31.86
C PRO A 295 33.44 -3.77 -30.98
N ILE A 296 33.23 -3.82 -29.67
CA ILE A 296 34.19 -3.42 -28.64
C ILE A 296 34.40 -4.58 -27.67
N ILE A 297 35.57 -4.63 -27.03
CA ILE A 297 35.82 -5.54 -25.91
C ILE A 297 35.33 -4.83 -24.65
N PRO A 298 34.36 -5.39 -23.89
CA PRO A 298 33.88 -4.73 -22.69
C PRO A 298 34.99 -4.52 -21.66
N GLY A 299 35.02 -3.33 -21.06
CA GLY A 299 36.05 -2.95 -20.10
C GLY A 299 35.81 -1.59 -19.47
N LYS A 300 36.56 -1.29 -18.40
CA LYS A 300 36.49 0.01 -17.73
C LYS A 300 37.07 1.15 -18.56
N GLU A 301 38.01 0.84 -19.45
CA GLU A 301 38.58 1.76 -20.42
C GLU A 301 38.64 1.04 -21.77
N VAL A 302 37.93 1.56 -22.77
CA VAL A 302 37.79 0.94 -24.09
C VAL A 302 38.25 1.90 -25.16
N HIS A 303 39.32 1.55 -25.86
CA HIS A 303 39.83 2.28 -27.02
C HIS A 303 39.16 1.75 -28.28
N PHE A 304 38.71 2.64 -29.16
CA PHE A 304 38.14 2.22 -30.43
C PHE A 304 38.63 3.09 -31.59
N LYS A 305 38.66 2.48 -32.77
CA LYS A 305 38.95 3.13 -34.04
C LYS A 305 38.07 2.49 -35.11
N GLN A 306 37.24 3.28 -35.77
CA GLN A 306 36.31 2.78 -36.77
C GLN A 306 36.25 3.70 -37.98
N ASP A 307 36.32 3.09 -39.16
CA ASP A 307 36.07 3.76 -40.43
C ASP A 307 34.61 3.56 -40.83
N ILE A 308 33.90 4.65 -41.13
CA ILE A 308 32.52 4.63 -41.62
C ILE A 308 32.41 5.34 -42.97
N ILE A 309 31.64 4.79 -43.89
CA ILE A 309 31.31 5.45 -45.16
C ILE A 309 30.19 6.44 -44.88
N VAL A 310 30.39 7.72 -45.23
CA VAL A 310 29.40 8.76 -45.00
C VAL A 310 28.68 9.09 -46.31
N THR A 311 27.38 8.80 -46.36
CA THR A 311 26.50 9.00 -47.53
C THR A 311 25.66 10.27 -47.46
N SER A 312 25.42 10.84 -46.27
CA SER A 312 24.89 12.19 -46.05
C SER A 312 25.55 12.80 -44.79
N LEU A 313 26.00 14.06 -44.85
CA LEU A 313 27.13 14.60 -44.07
C LEU A 313 26.79 15.84 -43.22
N ASP A 314 25.76 15.80 -42.37
CA ASP A 314 25.57 16.90 -41.40
C ASP A 314 26.03 16.52 -39.99
N LYS A 315 25.77 15.27 -39.55
CA LYS A 315 26.04 14.82 -38.18
C LYS A 315 26.38 13.33 -38.08
N ILE A 316 27.25 12.96 -37.14
CA ILE A 316 27.51 11.58 -36.70
C ILE A 316 26.85 11.40 -35.34
N SER A 317 25.97 10.40 -35.17
CA SER A 317 25.43 10.05 -33.87
C SER A 317 26.27 8.98 -33.20
N LEU A 318 26.57 9.16 -31.92
CA LEU A 318 27.27 8.19 -31.10
C LEU A 318 26.40 7.83 -29.91
N LYS A 319 26.42 6.54 -29.57
CA LYS A 319 25.73 6.02 -28.39
C LYS A 319 26.56 4.93 -27.74
N VAL A 320 26.81 5.05 -26.45
CA VAL A 320 27.49 4.05 -25.63
C VAL A 320 26.51 3.52 -24.60
N ILE A 321 26.58 2.23 -24.30
CA ILE A 321 25.83 1.58 -23.23
C ILE A 321 26.81 0.80 -22.34
N ASP A 322 26.73 0.98 -21.03
CA ASP A 322 27.53 0.25 -20.05
C ASP A 322 26.94 -1.15 -19.70
N ALA A 323 27.51 -1.78 -18.67
CA ALA A 323 27.05 -3.06 -18.13
C ALA A 323 25.69 -2.97 -17.41
N ALA A 324 25.40 -1.82 -16.77
CA ALA A 324 24.18 -1.56 -16.01
C ALA A 324 22.98 -1.17 -16.91
N GLY A 325 23.24 -0.79 -18.15
CA GLY A 325 22.28 -0.26 -19.11
C GLY A 325 22.20 1.27 -19.17
N ASN A 326 23.10 2.00 -18.51
CA ASN A 326 23.18 3.46 -18.65
C ASN A 326 23.67 3.83 -20.05
N GLU A 327 23.16 4.92 -20.60
CA GLU A 327 23.45 5.35 -21.96
C GLU A 327 24.08 6.74 -22.00
N THR A 328 25.15 6.88 -22.79
CA THR A 328 25.68 8.18 -23.23
C THR A 328 25.40 8.36 -24.71
N LYS A 329 24.82 9.50 -25.09
CA LYS A 329 24.48 9.86 -26.48
C LYS A 329 25.09 11.20 -26.85
N GLY A 330 25.54 11.34 -28.08
CA GLY A 330 25.97 12.63 -28.62
C GLY A 330 25.94 12.68 -30.14
N GLU A 331 26.03 13.88 -30.69
CA GLU A 331 26.05 14.15 -32.12
C GLU A 331 27.21 15.06 -32.48
N GLU A 332 28.04 14.69 -33.48
CA GLU A 332 29.16 15.50 -33.95
C GLU A 332 28.96 16.00 -35.38
N GLN A 333 29.23 17.28 -35.62
CA GLN A 333 29.16 17.86 -36.97
C GLN A 333 30.40 17.51 -37.78
N ILE A 334 30.19 17.12 -39.04
CA ILE A 334 31.27 16.65 -39.90
C ILE A 334 31.90 17.85 -40.63
N GLY A 335 33.22 18.05 -40.48
CA GLY A 335 33.96 19.11 -41.18
C GLY A 335 34.14 20.43 -40.40
N LYS A 336 33.58 20.55 -39.20
CA LYS A 336 34.05 21.54 -38.21
C LYS A 336 35.07 20.83 -37.29
N LYS A 337 36.13 21.53 -36.86
CA LYS A 337 36.97 21.05 -35.74
C LYS A 337 36.02 20.69 -34.59
N ALA A 338 36.29 19.58 -33.90
CA ALA A 338 35.55 19.14 -32.71
C ALA A 338 35.22 20.35 -31.84
N SER A 339 34.02 20.88 -32.00
CA SER A 339 33.58 22.07 -31.31
C SER A 339 33.03 21.54 -30.01
N LEU A 340 33.64 21.93 -28.88
CA LEU A 340 33.18 21.52 -27.55
C LEU A 340 31.66 21.51 -27.54
N LEU A 341 31.04 20.34 -27.42
CA LEU A 341 29.61 20.19 -27.20
C LEU A 341 29.29 20.59 -25.75
N TRP A 342 29.58 21.83 -25.42
CA TRP A 342 29.10 22.54 -24.25
C TRP A 342 28.27 23.70 -24.77
N PRO A 343 27.01 23.89 -24.33
CA PRO A 343 26.36 25.18 -24.50
C PRO A 343 27.29 26.26 -23.90
N GLU A 344 27.67 27.27 -24.69
CA GLU A 344 28.73 28.25 -24.37
C GLU A 344 28.49 29.08 -23.08
N ASP A 345 27.35 28.94 -22.41
CA ASP A 345 27.00 29.68 -21.18
C ASP A 345 27.65 29.16 -19.89
N ILE A 346 28.44 28.07 -19.92
CA ILE A 346 28.89 27.40 -18.68
C ILE A 346 30.26 27.88 -18.17
N LEU A 347 31.04 28.61 -18.97
CA LEU A 347 32.37 29.07 -18.56
C LEU A 347 32.36 30.20 -17.50
N ASN A 348 31.19 30.79 -17.21
CA ASN A 348 31.10 31.94 -16.30
C ASN A 348 30.52 31.68 -14.89
N LYS A 349 30.13 30.45 -14.52
CA LYS A 349 29.74 30.16 -13.13
C LYS A 349 30.18 28.77 -12.69
N ARG A 350 30.92 28.72 -11.57
CA ARG A 350 31.26 27.52 -10.77
C ARG A 350 30.00 26.82 -10.23
N GLN A 351 29.11 26.34 -11.09
CA GLN A 351 27.80 25.77 -10.73
C GLN A 351 27.54 24.36 -11.26
N TYR A 352 28.59 23.63 -11.67
CA TYR A 352 28.52 22.19 -11.92
C TYR A 352 29.49 21.41 -11.02
N ALA A 353 29.29 21.55 -9.70
CA ALA A 353 29.33 20.40 -8.83
C ALA A 353 27.87 19.97 -8.63
N ASN A 354 27.57 18.67 -8.62
CA ASN A 354 26.28 18.05 -8.29
C ASN A 354 25.30 17.74 -9.44
N ARG A 355 25.72 17.02 -10.49
CA ARG A 355 24.77 16.19 -11.29
C ARG A 355 25.37 14.82 -11.63
N ALA A 356 25.17 13.85 -10.74
CA ALA A 356 25.71 12.49 -10.84
C ALA A 356 25.21 11.67 -12.06
N ASN A 357 24.14 12.05 -12.75
CA ASN A 357 23.55 11.19 -13.80
C ASN A 357 23.51 11.84 -15.19
N THR A 358 24.38 12.81 -15.47
CA THR A 358 24.37 13.46 -16.80
C THR A 358 25.29 12.70 -17.76
N PRO A 359 24.79 12.11 -18.85
CA PRO A 359 25.64 11.47 -19.85
C PRO A 359 26.61 12.49 -20.44
N LEU A 360 27.90 12.13 -20.47
CA LEU A 360 28.95 13.05 -20.86
C LEU A 360 29.71 12.53 -22.09
N MET A 361 29.71 13.35 -23.13
CA MET A 361 30.55 13.18 -24.29
C MET A 361 31.54 14.34 -24.40
N VAL A 362 32.83 14.02 -24.54
CA VAL A 362 33.93 14.98 -24.51
C VAL A 362 34.72 14.87 -25.80
N ALA A 363 34.58 15.87 -26.67
CA ALA A 363 35.40 15.96 -27.88
C ALA A 363 36.75 16.63 -27.55
N SER A 364 37.85 16.03 -28.00
CA SER A 364 39.24 16.49 -27.81
C SER A 364 39.54 17.72 -28.67
N GLY A 365 38.86 18.83 -28.39
CA GLY A 365 39.05 20.10 -29.10
C GLY A 365 39.95 21.11 -28.38
N LYS A 366 40.23 20.94 -27.07
CA LYS A 366 41.08 21.85 -26.25
C LYS A 366 41.26 21.50 -24.75
N MET A 367 40.62 20.44 -24.23
CA MET A 367 40.61 20.14 -22.78
C MET A 367 41.41 18.87 -22.48
N ASP A 368 42.38 18.96 -21.56
CA ASP A 368 43.21 17.83 -21.14
C ASP A 368 42.38 16.77 -20.39
N ARG A 369 42.60 15.49 -20.69
CA ARG A 369 41.99 14.32 -20.05
C ARG A 369 42.09 14.38 -18.52
N TYR A 370 43.21 14.90 -18.00
CA TYR A 370 43.42 15.07 -16.56
C TYR A 370 42.49 16.13 -15.94
N ILE A 371 42.23 17.23 -16.66
CA ILE A 371 41.36 18.32 -16.21
C ILE A 371 39.88 17.88 -16.22
N ALA A 372 39.48 17.12 -17.24
CA ALA A 372 38.14 16.52 -17.30
C ALA A 372 37.90 15.53 -16.14
N ARG A 373 38.86 14.64 -15.87
CA ARG A 373 38.80 13.72 -14.71
C ARG A 373 38.80 14.45 -13.37
N SER A 374 39.61 15.50 -13.20
CA SER A 374 39.66 16.31 -11.97
C SER A 374 38.33 17.00 -11.65
N LEU A 375 37.62 17.51 -12.65
CA LEU A 375 36.30 18.13 -12.46
C LEU A 375 35.24 17.12 -12.04
N LEU A 376 35.34 15.88 -12.54
CA LEU A 376 34.41 14.79 -12.25
C LEU A 376 34.70 14.10 -10.90
N ALA A 377 35.99 13.90 -10.55
CA ALA A 377 36.42 13.24 -9.32
C ALA A 377 36.26 14.08 -8.03
N SER A 378 36.06 15.40 -8.14
CA SER A 378 35.80 16.28 -6.98
C SER A 378 34.48 16.00 -6.24
N HIS A 379 33.67 15.01 -6.68
CA HIS A 379 32.48 14.52 -5.99
C HIS A 379 32.75 13.54 -4.84
N GLU A 380 33.89 12.85 -4.80
CA GLU A 380 34.10 11.77 -3.81
C GLU A 380 34.61 12.26 -2.43
N ALA A 381 35.09 13.50 -2.31
CA ALA A 381 35.75 13.98 -1.10
C ALA A 381 34.82 14.55 0.00
N VAL A 382 33.50 14.62 -0.21
CA VAL A 382 32.58 15.24 0.77
C VAL A 382 31.99 14.24 1.77
N ALA A 383 32.21 12.93 1.58
CA ALA A 383 31.61 11.89 2.44
C ALA A 383 32.33 11.63 3.78
N ALA A 384 33.39 12.38 4.13
CA ALA A 384 34.17 12.11 5.33
C ALA A 384 34.47 13.36 6.18
N LEU A 385 33.45 14.07 6.68
CA LEU A 385 33.62 14.92 7.86
C LEU A 385 32.41 14.85 8.79
N SER A 386 32.61 14.22 9.94
CA SER A 386 31.79 14.33 11.15
C SER A 386 31.94 15.71 11.81
N PRO A 387 31.03 16.12 12.71
CA PRO A 387 30.78 17.53 13.01
C PRO A 387 31.83 18.10 13.96
N CYS A 388 32.47 19.19 13.56
CA CYS A 388 33.17 20.08 14.47
C CYS A 388 32.47 21.43 14.50
N THR A 389 31.88 21.71 15.65
CA THR A 389 31.51 23.03 16.15
C THR A 389 32.66 24.01 15.97
N SER A 390 32.40 25.15 15.35
CA SER A 390 32.92 26.42 15.85
C SER A 390 32.11 27.60 15.30
N SER A 391 31.64 28.38 16.25
CA SER A 391 31.20 29.75 16.12
C SER A 391 32.33 30.64 15.59
N SER A 392 32.04 31.52 14.64
CA SER A 392 32.73 32.80 14.56
C SER A 392 31.87 33.83 13.82
N SER A 393 31.30 34.72 14.62
CA SER A 393 30.93 36.09 14.25
C SER A 393 32.13 36.84 13.67
N TYR A 394 31.95 37.55 12.55
CA TYR A 394 32.74 38.75 12.27
C TYR A 394 31.88 39.86 11.67
N THR A 395 32.09 41.01 12.29
CA THR A 395 31.51 42.33 12.13
C THR A 395 32.02 43.05 10.89
N SER A 396 31.16 43.93 10.35
CA SER A 396 31.46 44.97 9.37
C SER A 396 32.47 46.00 9.89
N LYS A 397 33.26 46.55 8.96
CA LYS A 397 33.77 47.93 9.02
C LYS A 397 34.15 48.44 7.62
N ASP A 398 33.75 49.68 7.40
CA ASP A 398 33.88 50.58 6.24
C ASP A 398 35.36 50.78 5.80
N MET A 399 35.74 51.34 4.64
CA MET A 399 35.26 52.57 4.00
C MET A 399 35.91 52.81 2.60
N GLU A 400 35.14 53.41 1.68
CA GLU A 400 35.47 54.38 0.59
C GLU A 400 36.55 54.18 -0.50
N LYS A 401 36.09 54.27 -1.77
CA LYS A 401 36.50 55.35 -2.72
C LYS A 401 35.55 55.48 -3.94
N GLU A 402 35.15 56.73 -4.21
CA GLU A 402 34.43 57.25 -5.40
C GLU A 402 35.26 57.10 -6.70
N GLY A 403 34.75 57.12 -7.93
CA GLY A 403 33.41 57.38 -8.46
C GLY A 403 33.39 57.44 -10.01
N LYS A 404 32.24 57.90 -10.53
CA LYS A 404 31.84 58.23 -11.93
C LYS A 404 31.19 57.13 -12.80
N GLY A 405 29.85 57.08 -12.70
CA GLY A 405 29.01 57.69 -13.74
C GLY A 405 28.55 56.82 -14.91
N SER A 406 27.47 56.07 -14.73
CA SER A 406 26.46 55.82 -15.77
C SER A 406 25.12 55.50 -15.13
N THR A 407 24.10 56.23 -15.56
CA THR A 407 22.65 56.13 -15.28
C THR A 407 22.17 54.75 -14.85
N PRO A 408 21.53 54.56 -13.67
CA PRO A 408 20.82 53.33 -13.39
C PRO A 408 19.48 53.36 -14.13
N ALA A 409 19.32 52.45 -15.08
CA ALA A 409 18.01 51.95 -15.45
C ALA A 409 17.31 51.46 -14.17
N GLN A 410 16.03 51.80 -14.02
CA GLN A 410 15.19 51.47 -12.88
C GLN A 410 15.44 50.04 -12.40
N GLY A 411 15.95 49.91 -11.17
CA GLY A 411 16.10 48.63 -10.51
C GLY A 411 14.73 47.98 -10.36
N VAL A 412 14.57 46.82 -10.99
CA VAL A 412 13.53 45.86 -10.62
C VAL A 412 13.76 45.57 -9.14
N ALA A 413 12.78 45.86 -8.30
CA ALA A 413 12.85 45.54 -6.88
C ALA A 413 13.18 44.04 -6.74
N SER A 414 14.30 43.72 -6.09
CA SER A 414 14.64 42.34 -5.77
C SER A 414 13.63 41.85 -4.75
N ASP A 415 12.85 40.83 -5.09
CA ASP A 415 12.01 40.14 -4.12
C ASP A 415 12.91 39.50 -3.06
N ASN A 416 12.63 39.80 -1.80
CA ASN A 416 13.33 39.24 -0.64
C ASN A 416 12.38 38.43 0.23
N ILE A 417 11.16 38.17 -0.24
CA ILE A 417 10.12 37.41 0.47
C ILE A 417 10.26 35.95 0.04
N PRO A 418 10.46 35.00 0.97
CA PRO A 418 10.48 33.58 0.64
C PRO A 418 9.11 33.06 0.20
N PRO A 419 9.08 31.97 -0.59
CA PRO A 419 7.83 31.35 -1.03
C PRO A 419 7.02 30.80 0.16
N VAL A 420 5.70 30.92 0.08
CA VAL A 420 4.79 30.29 1.06
C VAL A 420 4.49 28.87 0.61
N VAL A 421 4.64 27.89 1.52
CA VAL A 421 4.38 26.48 1.24
C VAL A 421 3.30 25.95 2.18
N HIS A 422 2.26 25.35 1.62
CA HIS A 422 1.20 24.66 2.35
C HIS A 422 1.23 23.16 2.03
N THR A 423 0.91 22.33 3.03
CA THR A 423 0.88 20.87 2.87
C THR A 423 -0.09 20.23 3.85
N ASP A 424 -0.69 19.10 3.45
CA ASP A 424 -1.46 18.23 4.34
C ASP A 424 -0.61 17.22 5.12
N LEU A 425 0.72 17.29 4.99
CA LEU A 425 1.68 16.45 5.70
C LEU A 425 1.68 16.73 7.21
N LYS A 426 1.38 15.70 8.01
CA LYS A 426 1.31 15.77 9.47
C LYS A 426 1.91 14.51 10.09
N PRO A 427 2.40 14.57 11.35
CA PRO A 427 2.86 13.39 12.04
C PRO A 427 1.77 12.32 12.07
N ALA A 428 2.10 11.11 11.66
CA ALA A 428 1.14 10.02 11.56
C ALA A 428 1.82 8.66 11.66
N ILE A 429 1.05 7.68 12.11
CA ILE A 429 1.36 6.26 11.96
C ILE A 429 0.79 5.81 10.61
N VAL A 430 1.61 5.17 9.79
CA VAL A 430 1.25 4.72 8.43
C VAL A 430 1.53 3.22 8.32
N HIS A 431 0.61 2.49 7.71
CA HIS A 431 0.74 1.04 7.51
C HIS A 431 1.04 0.68 6.05
N ASP A 432 0.64 1.53 5.11
CA ASP A 432 0.96 1.36 3.70
C ASP A 432 2.45 1.55 3.42
N ALA A 433 2.90 1.00 2.28
CA ALA A 433 4.30 1.11 1.88
C ALA A 433 4.73 2.54 1.58
N ASN A 434 3.78 3.38 1.17
CA ASN A 434 3.98 4.73 0.70
C ASN A 434 3.06 5.71 1.44
N LEU A 435 3.52 6.94 1.58
CA LEU A 435 2.75 8.09 2.05
C LEU A 435 2.42 8.99 0.88
N PHE A 436 1.13 9.28 0.68
CA PHE A 436 0.69 10.30 -0.27
C PHE A 436 0.32 11.59 0.47
N PHE A 437 0.83 12.72 -0.01
CA PHE A 437 0.50 14.04 0.51
C PHE A 437 0.47 15.08 -0.62
N SER A 438 -0.31 16.13 -0.41
CA SER A 438 -0.46 17.24 -1.35
C SER A 438 0.22 18.48 -0.81
N MET A 439 0.67 19.31 -1.74
CA MET A 439 1.33 20.58 -1.46
C MET A 439 0.91 21.64 -2.46
N ASP A 440 0.91 22.88 -2.00
CA ASP A 440 0.90 24.07 -2.83
C ASP A 440 1.98 25.04 -2.37
N ALA A 441 2.63 25.69 -3.34
CA ALA A 441 3.64 26.71 -3.09
C ALA A 441 3.32 27.95 -3.90
N HIS A 442 3.32 29.11 -3.24
CA HIS A 442 2.98 30.40 -3.84
C HIS A 442 4.08 31.43 -3.58
N ASP A 443 4.41 32.16 -4.63
CA ASP A 443 5.33 33.28 -4.58
C ASP A 443 5.00 34.29 -5.69
N ASP A 444 5.04 35.58 -5.39
CA ASP A 444 4.70 36.63 -6.35
C ASP A 444 5.72 36.72 -7.50
N SER A 445 6.99 36.42 -7.21
CA SER A 445 8.06 36.33 -8.21
C SER A 445 8.06 35.00 -8.95
N GLY A 446 7.56 33.95 -8.31
CA GLY A 446 7.45 32.60 -8.85
C GLY A 446 8.32 31.59 -8.10
N VAL A 447 7.76 30.39 -7.89
CA VAL A 447 8.48 29.26 -7.31
C VAL A 447 9.33 28.60 -8.40
N ALA A 448 10.64 28.49 -8.18
CA ALA A 448 11.58 27.93 -9.15
C ALA A 448 11.92 26.46 -8.87
N LYS A 449 12.02 26.07 -7.59
CA LYS A 449 12.40 24.71 -7.19
C LYS A 449 11.62 24.27 -5.95
N LEU A 450 11.25 22.99 -5.92
CA LEU A 450 10.69 22.33 -4.74
C LEU A 450 11.51 21.08 -4.42
N PHE A 451 11.62 20.75 -3.14
CA PHE A 451 12.33 19.58 -2.64
C PHE A 451 11.47 18.86 -1.61
N VAL A 452 11.48 17.53 -1.71
CA VAL A 452 11.06 16.65 -0.61
C VAL A 452 12.29 15.87 -0.18
N ASN A 453 12.62 15.97 1.10
CA ASN A 453 13.90 15.57 1.63
C ASN A 453 15.04 16.26 0.86
N GLN A 454 16.01 15.50 0.40
CA GLN A 454 17.12 16.02 -0.40
C GLN A 454 16.83 15.97 -1.91
N TYR A 455 15.65 15.47 -2.32
CA TYR A 455 15.33 15.23 -3.73
C TYR A 455 14.58 16.42 -4.34
N PRO A 456 15.09 17.03 -5.43
CA PRO A 456 14.36 18.04 -6.17
C PRO A 456 13.16 17.41 -6.90
N LEU A 457 12.03 18.12 -6.92
CA LEU A 457 10.85 17.76 -7.68
C LEU A 457 10.88 18.41 -9.05
N GLU A 458 10.43 17.69 -10.08
CA GLU A 458 10.21 18.25 -11.41
C GLU A 458 8.96 19.12 -11.39
N ILE A 459 9.16 20.45 -11.47
CA ILE A 459 8.08 21.43 -11.53
C ILE A 459 8.31 22.38 -12.70
N ARG A 460 7.21 22.91 -13.24
CA ARG A 460 7.27 24.07 -14.14
C ARG A 460 7.30 25.32 -13.26
N PRO A 461 8.31 26.19 -13.35
CA PRO A 461 8.33 27.42 -12.55
C PRO A 461 7.09 28.27 -12.78
N GLY A 462 6.54 28.85 -11.72
CA GLY A 462 5.28 29.58 -11.78
C GLY A 462 4.91 30.20 -10.43
N LYS A 463 3.97 31.15 -10.46
CA LYS A 463 3.54 31.88 -9.25
C LYS A 463 2.80 31.01 -8.24
N HIS A 464 2.15 29.95 -8.71
CA HIS A 464 1.43 29.02 -7.85
C HIS A 464 1.63 27.62 -8.41
N ILE A 465 2.18 26.73 -7.58
CA ILE A 465 2.53 25.37 -7.96
C ILE A 465 1.79 24.41 -7.06
N PHE A 466 0.93 23.57 -7.66
CA PHE A 466 0.30 22.45 -6.99
C PHE A 466 1.05 21.18 -7.31
N PHE A 467 1.25 20.33 -6.32
CA PHE A 467 1.88 19.04 -6.54
C PHE A 467 1.45 18.00 -5.52
N ASN A 468 1.39 16.76 -5.99
CA ASN A 468 1.13 15.60 -5.17
C ASN A 468 2.38 14.73 -5.11
N TYR A 469 2.73 14.19 -3.95
CA TYR A 469 3.93 13.35 -3.83
C TYR A 469 3.61 12.01 -3.17
N LEU A 470 4.12 10.94 -3.77
CA LEU A 470 4.09 9.59 -3.24
C LEU A 470 5.48 9.25 -2.69
N LEU A 471 5.63 9.35 -1.36
CA LEU A 471 6.86 9.08 -0.64
C LEU A 471 6.93 7.62 -0.19
N PRO A 472 7.89 6.81 -0.66
CA PRO A 472 8.15 5.49 -0.11
C PRO A 472 8.64 5.59 1.35
N LEU A 473 8.08 4.76 2.23
CA LEU A 473 8.45 4.74 3.64
C LEU A 473 9.31 3.51 3.97
N THR A 474 10.32 3.69 4.81
CA THR A 474 11.06 2.61 5.48
C THR A 474 10.37 2.23 6.78
N MET A 475 10.58 1.01 7.28
CA MET A 475 10.02 0.59 8.57
C MET A 475 10.55 1.44 9.72
N GLY A 476 9.68 1.87 10.64
CA GLY A 476 10.05 2.75 11.75
C GLY A 476 9.88 4.24 11.45
N GLU A 477 10.69 5.09 12.08
CA GLU A 477 10.58 6.55 11.96
C GLU A 477 11.19 7.05 10.64
N ASN A 478 10.42 7.81 9.87
CA ASN A 478 10.82 8.50 8.66
C ASN A 478 10.68 10.01 8.90
N VAL A 479 11.74 10.78 8.69
CA VAL A 479 11.70 12.24 8.83
C VAL A 479 11.55 12.86 7.45
N VAL A 480 10.45 13.57 7.25
CA VAL A 480 10.13 14.22 5.99
C VAL A 480 10.39 15.72 6.09
N THR A 481 11.18 16.26 5.16
CA THR A 481 11.42 17.71 5.05
C THR A 481 10.91 18.21 3.71
N VAL A 482 10.39 19.44 3.69
CA VAL A 482 9.87 20.08 2.48
C VAL A 482 10.49 21.47 2.38
N ARG A 483 11.00 21.80 1.20
CA ARG A 483 11.72 23.05 0.95
C ARG A 483 11.36 23.62 -0.42
N ALA A 484 11.16 24.94 -0.50
CA ALA A 484 10.86 25.67 -1.72
C ALA A 484 11.86 26.81 -1.92
N ILE A 485 12.21 27.09 -3.17
CA ILE A 485 13.07 28.20 -3.57
C ILE A 485 12.40 28.97 -4.69
N ASP A 486 12.30 30.29 -4.57
CA ASP A 486 11.75 31.17 -5.60
C ASP A 486 12.77 31.45 -6.74
N ILE A 487 12.36 32.27 -7.72
CA ILE A 487 13.21 32.64 -8.86
C ILE A 487 14.39 33.55 -8.45
N GLN A 488 14.28 34.29 -7.34
CA GLN A 488 15.34 35.16 -6.82
C GLN A 488 16.31 34.43 -5.87
N GLY A 489 16.00 33.19 -5.49
CA GLY A 489 16.78 32.35 -4.60
C GLY A 489 16.38 32.42 -3.12
N ASN A 490 15.29 33.09 -2.76
CA ASN A 490 14.81 33.04 -1.37
C ASN A 490 14.22 31.65 -1.08
N GLU A 491 14.44 31.16 0.14
CA GLU A 491 14.15 29.79 0.53
C GLU A 491 13.16 29.74 1.70
N ALA A 492 12.18 28.84 1.60
CA ALA A 492 11.32 28.45 2.71
C ALA A 492 11.46 26.95 2.97
N GLN A 493 11.67 26.57 4.24
CA GLN A 493 11.70 25.19 4.68
C GLN A 493 10.69 24.95 5.80
N LEU A 494 9.84 23.93 5.63
CA LEU A 494 8.89 23.54 6.65
C LEU A 494 9.57 22.78 7.80
N SER A 495 8.95 22.79 8.98
CA SER A 495 9.41 21.97 10.10
C SER A 495 9.40 20.48 9.73
N PRO A 496 10.45 19.71 10.06
CA PRO A 496 10.50 18.29 9.76
C PRO A 496 9.31 17.54 10.37
N VAL A 497 8.67 16.68 9.56
CA VAL A 497 7.51 15.88 9.99
C VAL A 497 7.92 14.43 10.18
N LYS A 498 7.63 13.87 11.36
CA LYS A 498 7.92 12.47 11.69
C LYS A 498 6.77 11.56 11.29
N ILE A 499 7.05 10.59 10.44
CA ILE A 499 6.10 9.56 9.98
C ILE A 499 6.58 8.21 10.47
N THR A 500 5.75 7.49 11.23
CA THR A 500 6.13 6.17 11.75
C THR A 500 5.47 5.08 10.91
N LYS A 501 6.25 4.33 10.14
CA LYS A 501 5.76 3.15 9.42
C LYS A 501 5.72 1.93 10.33
N ARG A 502 4.59 1.23 10.37
CA ARG A 502 4.43 -0.03 11.09
C ARG A 502 3.72 -1.06 10.22
N THR A 503 4.23 -2.28 10.17
CA THR A 503 3.52 -3.41 9.57
C THR A 503 2.39 -3.83 10.49
N PHE A 504 1.31 -4.32 9.89
CA PHE A 504 0.20 -4.87 10.63
C PHE A 504 -0.52 -5.95 9.80
N GLU A 505 -0.91 -7.05 10.45
CA GLU A 505 -1.73 -8.11 9.86
C GLU A 505 -3.08 -8.20 10.61
N LEU A 506 -4.15 -7.75 9.94
CA LEU A 506 -5.54 -7.95 10.39
C LEU A 506 -5.98 -9.30 9.83
N LEU A 507 -5.94 -10.34 10.66
CA LEU A 507 -6.17 -11.74 10.25
C LEU A 507 -7.63 -12.03 9.83
N GLU A 508 -8.59 -11.19 10.24
CA GLU A 508 -10.02 -11.45 10.02
C GLU A 508 -10.73 -10.26 9.36
N THR A 509 -11.57 -10.55 8.35
CA THR A 509 -12.29 -9.54 7.55
C THR A 509 -13.33 -8.76 8.37
N ASP A 510 -13.92 -9.38 9.38
CA ASP A 510 -14.92 -8.80 10.29
C ASP A 510 -14.33 -7.78 11.26
N ALA A 511 -13.02 -7.83 11.46
CA ALA A 511 -12.28 -6.86 12.24
C ALA A 511 -11.98 -5.54 11.48
N ARG A 512 -12.31 -5.47 10.18
CA ARG A 512 -12.18 -4.26 9.36
C ARG A 512 -13.46 -3.41 9.42
N TYR A 513 -13.29 -2.10 9.40
CA TYR A 513 -14.39 -1.15 9.34
C TYR A 513 -15.21 -1.39 8.06
N THR A 514 -16.46 -1.80 8.23
CA THR A 514 -17.29 -2.21 7.09
C THR A 514 -17.99 -1.00 6.47
N VAL A 515 -17.81 -0.80 5.17
CA VAL A 515 -18.25 0.40 4.45
C VAL A 515 -19.02 0.04 3.19
N ALA A 516 -20.01 0.87 2.87
CA ALA A 516 -20.65 0.90 1.55
C ALA A 516 -20.12 2.09 0.75
N TRP A 517 -20.13 1.98 -0.57
CA TRP A 517 -19.66 3.04 -1.47
C TRP A 517 -20.82 3.58 -2.30
N LEU A 518 -21.11 4.87 -2.23
CA LEU A 518 -22.11 5.50 -3.10
C LEU A 518 -21.53 5.97 -4.43
N PRO A 519 -22.31 5.96 -5.52
CA PRO A 519 -21.84 6.45 -6.81
C PRO A 519 -21.30 7.87 -6.63
N LEU A 520 -20.11 8.11 -7.17
CA LEU A 520 -19.49 9.43 -7.08
C LEU A 520 -20.38 10.45 -7.81
N ARG A 521 -20.57 11.61 -7.19
CA ARG A 521 -21.18 12.73 -7.88
C ARG A 521 -20.18 13.27 -8.91
N ALA A 522 -20.58 13.24 -10.18
CA ALA A 522 -19.90 13.93 -11.26
C ALA A 522 -20.76 15.13 -11.69
N PHE A 523 -20.13 16.30 -11.88
CA PHE A 523 -20.76 17.47 -12.50
C PHE A 523 -20.48 17.43 -14.01
N GLU A 524 -21.45 17.84 -14.83
CA GLU A 524 -21.50 17.66 -16.30
C GLU A 524 -20.28 18.21 -17.06
N GLU A 525 -20.08 17.69 -18.28
CA GLU A 525 -18.92 17.86 -19.22
C GLU A 525 -17.70 16.95 -18.96
N ARG A 526 -17.89 15.62 -18.95
CA ARG A 526 -16.77 14.66 -18.88
C ARG A 526 -16.72 13.67 -20.03
N GLU A 527 -15.49 13.37 -20.46
CA GLU A 527 -15.16 12.16 -21.22
C GLU A 527 -15.09 10.90 -20.33
N VAL A 528 -14.94 11.06 -18.99
CA VAL A 528 -14.71 9.96 -18.05
C VAL A 528 -16.00 9.50 -17.37
N SER A 529 -16.33 8.21 -17.53
CA SER A 529 -17.53 7.62 -16.95
C SER A 529 -17.36 7.40 -15.42
N PRO A 530 -18.37 7.73 -14.59
CA PRO A 530 -18.35 7.48 -13.13
C PRO A 530 -18.06 6.03 -12.74
N GLU A 531 -18.41 5.08 -13.61
CA GLU A 531 -18.17 3.64 -13.43
C GLU A 531 -16.67 3.31 -13.46
N ILE A 532 -15.90 3.94 -14.35
CA ILE A 532 -14.45 3.76 -14.43
C ILE A 532 -13.80 4.25 -13.14
N LEU A 533 -14.16 5.45 -12.68
CA LEU A 533 -13.66 6.02 -11.42
C LEU A 533 -13.99 5.15 -10.21
N TYR A 534 -15.22 4.64 -10.13
CA TYR A 534 -15.64 3.71 -9.09
C TYR A 534 -14.77 2.44 -9.10
N SER A 535 -14.50 1.87 -10.28
CA SER A 535 -13.64 0.69 -10.40
C SER A 535 -12.19 0.96 -9.98
N MET A 536 -11.65 2.15 -10.28
CA MET A 536 -10.32 2.59 -9.86
C MET A 536 -10.23 2.72 -8.34
N LEU A 537 -11.26 3.30 -7.71
CA LEU A 537 -11.33 3.44 -6.25
C LEU A 537 -11.40 2.07 -5.57
N LEU A 538 -12.30 1.19 -6.01
CA LEU A 538 -12.37 -0.17 -5.47
C LEU A 538 -11.02 -0.88 -5.57
N LYS A 539 -10.33 -0.76 -6.71
CA LYS A 539 -9.00 -1.34 -6.90
C LYS A 539 -7.97 -0.73 -5.93
N ALA A 540 -7.92 0.59 -5.80
CA ALA A 540 -6.97 1.29 -4.93
C ALA A 540 -7.18 0.94 -3.44
N PHE A 541 -8.43 0.81 -3.00
CA PHE A 541 -8.75 0.40 -1.64
C PHE A 541 -8.56 -1.10 -1.37
N ASP A 542 -8.52 -1.94 -2.41
CA ASP A 542 -8.25 -3.37 -2.29
C ASP A 542 -6.73 -3.69 -2.21
N GLU A 543 -5.85 -2.69 -2.33
CA GLU A 543 -4.41 -2.86 -2.10
C GLU A 543 -4.08 -3.06 -0.62
N GLU A 544 -3.13 -3.96 -0.33
CA GLU A 544 -2.67 -4.24 1.03
C GLU A 544 -1.88 -3.07 1.65
N PRO A 545 -2.06 -2.78 2.96
CA PRO A 545 -2.98 -3.45 3.88
C PRO A 545 -4.45 -3.04 3.67
N LYS A 546 -5.34 -4.04 3.62
CA LYS A 546 -6.79 -3.81 3.47
C LYS A 546 -7.41 -3.28 4.77
N ARG A 547 -7.62 -1.95 4.83
CA ARG A 547 -8.17 -1.28 6.02
C ARG A 547 -9.70 -1.36 6.16
N PHE A 548 -10.40 -1.42 5.03
CA PHE A 548 -11.86 -1.37 4.97
C PHE A 548 -12.42 -2.66 4.38
N ASN A 549 -13.61 -3.05 4.82
CA ASN A 549 -14.38 -4.13 4.22
C ASN A 549 -15.55 -3.55 3.42
N PHE A 550 -15.52 -3.69 2.09
CA PHE A 550 -16.57 -3.15 1.22
C PHE A 550 -17.73 -4.11 1.06
N VAL A 551 -18.90 -3.72 1.55
CA VAL A 551 -20.19 -4.39 1.28
C VAL A 551 -20.89 -3.75 0.09
N GLU A 552 -21.79 -4.51 -0.54
CA GLU A 552 -22.64 -4.01 -1.64
C GLU A 552 -21.85 -3.36 -2.79
N ARG A 553 -20.86 -4.10 -3.30
CA ARG A 553 -19.99 -3.64 -4.40
C ARG A 553 -20.72 -3.51 -5.76
N ASP A 554 -21.93 -4.04 -5.86
CA ASP A 554 -22.75 -4.06 -7.09
C ASP A 554 -23.54 -2.76 -7.25
N GLN A 555 -23.18 -2.01 -8.30
CA GLN A 555 -23.81 -0.73 -8.65
C GLN A 555 -25.28 -0.87 -9.03
N ALA A 556 -25.71 -1.97 -9.66
CA ALA A 556 -27.10 -2.16 -10.06
C ALA A 556 -28.00 -2.29 -8.84
N LYS A 557 -27.55 -3.08 -7.85
CA LYS A 557 -28.22 -3.24 -6.56
C LYS A 557 -28.25 -1.92 -5.77
N LEU A 558 -27.17 -1.16 -5.83
CA LEU A 558 -27.11 0.14 -5.17
C LEU A 558 -28.03 1.18 -5.83
N ALA A 559 -28.09 1.18 -7.16
CA ALA A 559 -29.01 2.03 -7.92
C ALA A 559 -30.48 1.70 -7.61
N GLU A 560 -30.80 0.42 -7.40
CA GLU A 560 -32.12 -0.03 -6.92
C GLU A 560 -32.44 0.57 -5.54
N ILE A 561 -31.52 0.44 -4.57
CA ILE A 561 -31.65 1.01 -3.22
C ILE A 561 -31.85 2.53 -3.28
N LEU A 562 -31.05 3.24 -4.07
CA LEU A 562 -31.15 4.70 -4.23
C LEU A 562 -32.49 5.11 -4.83
N ARG A 563 -33.01 4.35 -5.80
CA ARG A 563 -34.33 4.59 -6.43
C ARG A 563 -35.46 4.34 -5.43
N GLU A 564 -35.41 3.27 -4.67
CA GLU A 564 -36.39 2.96 -3.62
C GLU A 564 -36.44 4.03 -2.54
N GLN A 565 -35.28 4.53 -2.10
CA GLN A 565 -35.19 5.59 -1.10
C GLN A 565 -35.45 7.00 -1.66
N LYS A 566 -35.76 7.12 -2.96
CA LYS A 566 -36.03 8.39 -3.66
C LYS A 566 -34.90 9.41 -3.50
N ILE A 567 -33.66 8.94 -3.61
CA ILE A 567 -32.47 9.78 -3.45
C ILE A 567 -32.04 10.27 -4.83
N SER A 568 -32.01 11.60 -5.01
CA SER A 568 -31.54 12.23 -6.24
C SER A 568 -30.00 12.33 -6.26
N ASN A 569 -29.41 12.45 -7.45
CA ASN A 569 -27.96 12.66 -7.61
C ASN A 569 -27.44 13.90 -6.83
N THR A 570 -28.26 14.93 -6.66
CA THR A 570 -27.93 16.12 -5.86
C THR A 570 -27.82 15.84 -4.35
N GLN A 571 -28.49 14.78 -3.87
CA GLN A 571 -28.45 14.36 -2.47
C GLN A 571 -27.29 13.37 -2.19
N LEU A 572 -26.62 12.83 -3.21
CA LEU A 572 -25.50 11.88 -3.08
C LEU A 572 -24.21 12.47 -2.49
N ALA A 573 -24.18 13.75 -2.12
CA ALA A 573 -23.05 14.38 -1.42
C ALA A 573 -23.44 14.93 -0.04
N SER A 574 -24.71 14.79 0.37
CA SER A 574 -25.17 15.28 1.68
C SER A 574 -25.04 14.18 2.75
N PRO A 575 -24.44 14.48 3.91
CA PRO A 575 -24.43 13.58 5.06
C PRO A 575 -25.83 13.16 5.53
N ASP A 576 -26.87 13.99 5.33
CA ASP A 576 -28.26 13.68 5.70
C ASP A 576 -28.82 12.47 4.93
N THR A 577 -28.25 12.21 3.75
CA THR A 577 -28.59 11.06 2.91
C THR A 577 -28.15 9.74 3.55
N ALA A 578 -27.13 9.77 4.43
CA ALA A 578 -26.69 8.60 5.17
C ALA A 578 -27.78 8.03 6.08
N VAL A 579 -28.74 8.83 6.59
CA VAL A 579 -29.89 8.33 7.38
C VAL A 579 -30.85 7.54 6.52
N LYS A 580 -31.12 8.02 5.29
CA LYS A 580 -32.02 7.37 4.34
C LYS A 580 -31.41 6.08 3.79
N ILE A 581 -30.08 6.10 3.60
CA ILE A 581 -29.28 4.98 3.10
C ILE A 581 -28.83 4.05 4.21
N GLY A 582 -28.88 4.44 5.48
CA GLY A 582 -28.43 3.65 6.64
C GLY A 582 -29.18 2.32 6.84
N LYS A 583 -30.12 2.00 5.95
CA LYS A 583 -30.73 0.68 5.76
C LYS A 583 -29.92 -0.26 4.84
N ILE A 584 -28.81 0.18 4.25
CA ILE A 584 -27.82 -0.70 3.62
C ILE A 584 -27.36 -1.68 4.71
N HIS A 585 -27.83 -2.91 4.59
CA HIS A 585 -27.69 -3.89 5.65
C HIS A 585 -26.22 -4.29 5.78
N ALA A 586 -25.64 -4.11 6.96
CA ALA A 586 -24.25 -4.41 7.35
C ALA A 586 -23.16 -3.32 7.14
N ALA A 587 -23.45 -2.12 6.62
CA ALA A 587 -22.46 -1.04 6.55
C ALA A 587 -22.38 -0.19 7.84
N GLU A 588 -21.18 -0.06 8.41
CA GLU A 588 -20.90 0.80 9.57
C GLU A 588 -20.59 2.25 9.17
N GLY A 589 -20.21 2.45 7.91
CA GLY A 589 -20.03 3.77 7.33
C GLY A 589 -20.33 3.76 5.84
N ILE A 590 -20.53 4.95 5.29
CA ILE A 590 -20.78 5.17 3.87
C ILE A 590 -19.75 6.14 3.34
N PHE A 591 -19.11 5.77 2.22
CA PHE A 591 -18.30 6.68 1.45
C PHE A 591 -19.16 7.53 0.51
N PHE A 592 -19.00 8.84 0.64
CA PHE A 592 -19.54 9.85 -0.24
C PHE A 592 -18.38 10.52 -0.96
N GLY A 593 -18.43 10.63 -2.28
CA GLY A 593 -17.40 11.35 -2.99
C GLY A 593 -17.95 12.15 -4.15
N ALA A 594 -17.21 13.20 -4.48
CA ALA A 594 -17.49 14.04 -5.63
C ALA A 594 -16.20 14.22 -6.42
N VAL A 595 -16.35 14.31 -7.73
CA VAL A 595 -15.29 14.75 -8.61
C VAL A 595 -15.77 16.04 -9.23
N GLU A 596 -14.98 17.09 -9.10
CA GLU A 596 -15.24 18.44 -9.62
C GLU A 596 -14.15 18.76 -10.62
N GLU A 597 -14.54 19.15 -11.82
CA GLU A 597 -13.60 19.48 -12.89
C GLU A 597 -13.96 20.87 -13.43
N ASP A 598 -12.98 21.76 -13.49
CA ASP A 598 -13.11 23.10 -14.05
C ASP A 598 -11.97 23.39 -15.03
N LEU A 599 -11.86 24.61 -15.55
CA LEU A 599 -10.77 24.99 -16.47
C LEU A 599 -9.36 24.91 -15.83
N ARG A 600 -9.27 24.86 -14.50
CA ARG A 600 -8.00 24.88 -13.75
C ARG A 600 -7.52 23.49 -13.38
N GLY A 601 -8.40 22.49 -13.32
CA GLY A 601 -7.98 21.13 -13.02
C GLY A 601 -9.11 20.21 -12.59
N VAL A 602 -8.74 19.15 -11.88
CA VAL A 602 -9.66 18.15 -11.34
C VAL A 602 -9.43 18.00 -9.84
N THR A 603 -10.52 18.08 -9.07
CA THR A 603 -10.54 17.79 -7.63
C THR A 603 -11.36 16.54 -7.38
N ILE A 604 -10.83 15.58 -6.63
CA ILE A 604 -11.57 14.43 -6.12
C ILE A 604 -11.67 14.54 -4.61
N THR A 605 -12.89 14.50 -4.09
CA THR A 605 -13.18 14.52 -2.65
C THR A 605 -13.81 13.21 -2.21
N LEU A 606 -13.48 12.78 -0.99
CA LEU A 606 -14.04 11.58 -0.37
C LEU A 606 -14.29 11.81 1.13
N GLN A 607 -15.49 11.44 1.57
CA GLN A 607 -15.96 11.56 2.93
C GLN A 607 -16.45 10.21 3.44
N LEU A 608 -16.08 9.85 4.66
CA LEU A 608 -16.64 8.69 5.36
C LEU A 608 -17.62 9.17 6.40
N VAL A 609 -18.88 8.75 6.29
CA VAL A 609 -19.96 9.12 7.22
C VAL A 609 -20.39 7.88 8.00
N ASP A 610 -20.52 8.03 9.32
CA ASP A 610 -21.02 7.00 10.21
C ASP A 610 -22.53 6.80 10.05
N THR A 611 -22.97 5.55 9.83
CA THR A 611 -24.39 5.25 9.58
C THR A 611 -25.26 5.36 10.83
N GLU A 612 -24.69 5.17 12.02
CA GLU A 612 -25.43 5.23 13.29
C GLU A 612 -25.64 6.67 13.78
N THR A 613 -24.67 7.55 13.52
CA THR A 613 -24.62 8.91 14.09
C THR A 613 -24.67 10.02 13.05
N THR A 614 -24.58 9.71 11.75
CA THR A 614 -24.55 10.67 10.63
C THR A 614 -23.36 11.61 10.61
N LYS A 615 -22.39 11.40 11.50
CA LYS A 615 -21.19 12.24 11.59
C LYS A 615 -20.20 11.89 10.50
N VAL A 616 -19.62 12.92 9.89
CA VAL A 616 -18.44 12.76 9.03
C VAL A 616 -17.26 12.36 9.92
N LEU A 617 -16.74 11.15 9.73
CA LEU A 617 -15.60 10.60 10.47
C LEU A 617 -14.26 10.95 9.82
N ALA A 618 -14.23 11.07 8.49
CA ALA A 618 -13.07 11.51 7.73
C ALA A 618 -13.46 12.26 6.46
N HIS A 619 -12.59 13.18 6.05
CA HIS A 619 -12.67 13.96 4.83
C HIS A 619 -11.28 14.04 4.21
N VAL A 620 -11.15 13.71 2.94
CA VAL A 620 -9.89 13.84 2.18
C VAL A 620 -10.19 14.30 0.76
N ASP A 621 -9.20 14.96 0.19
CA ASP A 621 -9.24 15.49 -1.16
C ASP A 621 -7.86 15.41 -1.82
N VAL A 622 -7.90 15.42 -3.15
CA VAL A 622 -6.74 15.51 -4.04
C VAL A 622 -7.09 16.41 -5.21
N TYR A 623 -6.13 17.21 -5.65
CA TYR A 623 -6.28 18.15 -6.76
C TYR A 623 -5.06 18.08 -7.67
N ASP A 624 -5.26 18.21 -8.98
CA ASP A 624 -4.19 18.40 -9.94
C ASP A 624 -4.71 19.15 -11.19
N GLU A 625 -3.79 19.84 -11.87
CA GLU A 625 -4.07 20.52 -13.12
C GLU A 625 -4.12 19.54 -14.30
N ASP A 626 -3.38 18.42 -14.23
CA ASP A 626 -3.42 17.38 -15.26
C ASP A 626 -4.70 16.53 -15.15
N LYS A 627 -5.54 16.64 -16.16
CA LYS A 627 -6.81 15.91 -16.26
C LYS A 627 -6.68 14.54 -16.93
N SER A 628 -5.46 14.12 -17.30
CA SER A 628 -5.24 12.86 -18.00
C SER A 628 -5.73 11.65 -17.19
N MET A 629 -6.19 10.61 -17.90
CA MET A 629 -6.62 9.36 -17.25
C MET A 629 -5.53 8.70 -16.40
N LYS A 630 -4.26 8.86 -16.80
CA LYS A 630 -3.11 8.36 -16.04
C LYS A 630 -2.98 9.11 -14.72
N ASN A 631 -3.11 10.44 -14.75
CA ASN A 631 -3.06 11.25 -13.54
C ASN A 631 -4.26 11.00 -12.63
N LEU A 632 -5.46 10.87 -13.20
CA LEU A 632 -6.67 10.55 -12.45
C LEU A 632 -6.55 9.24 -11.66
N ALA A 633 -5.98 8.19 -12.28
CA ALA A 633 -5.71 6.92 -11.59
C ALA A 633 -4.71 7.08 -10.43
N TRP A 634 -3.70 7.94 -10.60
CA TRP A 634 -2.72 8.25 -9.56
C TRP A 634 -3.31 9.08 -8.41
N LEU A 635 -4.17 10.06 -8.71
CA LEU A 635 -4.92 10.82 -7.71
C LEU A 635 -5.86 9.91 -6.91
N VAL A 636 -6.58 9.00 -7.58
CA VAL A 636 -7.45 8.01 -6.91
C VAL A 636 -6.64 7.11 -5.97
N HIS A 637 -5.46 6.65 -6.40
CA HIS A 637 -4.55 5.88 -5.56
C HIS A 637 -4.13 6.68 -4.32
N GLY A 638 -3.67 7.92 -4.52
CA GLY A 638 -3.29 8.82 -3.43
C GLY A 638 -4.42 9.14 -2.46
N LEU A 639 -5.64 9.35 -2.98
CA LEU A 639 -6.85 9.58 -2.18
C LEU A 639 -7.15 8.38 -1.27
N SER A 640 -6.96 7.15 -1.77
CA SER A 640 -7.15 5.94 -0.98
C SER A 640 -6.15 5.86 0.19
N LEU A 641 -4.88 6.20 -0.05
CA LEU A 641 -3.83 6.25 0.98
C LEU A 641 -4.13 7.34 2.01
N LYS A 642 -4.55 8.53 1.57
CA LYS A 642 -4.99 9.60 2.47
C LYS A 642 -6.16 9.16 3.34
N MET A 643 -7.16 8.46 2.78
CA MET A 643 -8.32 7.98 3.53
C MET A 643 -7.93 6.90 4.55
N LYS A 644 -7.13 5.90 4.14
CA LYS A 644 -6.58 4.88 5.05
C LYS A 644 -5.82 5.53 6.23
N ARG A 645 -5.03 6.57 5.97
CA ARG A 645 -4.32 7.35 7.01
C ARG A 645 -5.26 8.06 7.99
N GLN A 646 -6.48 8.42 7.60
CA GLN A 646 -7.47 9.00 8.52
C GLN A 646 -8.07 7.97 9.48
N PHE A 647 -7.96 6.68 9.14
CA PHE A 647 -8.37 5.53 9.93
C PHE A 647 -7.17 4.61 10.17
N PRO A 648 -6.14 5.05 10.91
CA PRO A 648 -5.02 4.18 11.23
C PRO A 648 -5.48 3.02 12.12
N LEU A 649 -4.66 1.98 12.19
CA LEU A 649 -4.88 0.89 13.11
C LEU A 649 -4.12 1.17 14.40
N ILE A 650 -4.88 1.31 15.50
CA ILE A 650 -4.34 1.70 16.79
C ILE A 650 -4.65 0.62 17.80
N GLU A 651 -3.61 0.14 18.45
CA GLU A 651 -3.66 -0.79 19.57
C GLU A 651 -3.54 -0.04 20.89
N GLY A 652 -4.14 -0.59 21.94
CA GLY A 652 -4.01 -0.07 23.30
C GLY A 652 -4.53 -1.06 24.35
N ASN A 653 -4.39 -0.69 25.61
CA ASN A 653 -4.83 -1.45 26.77
C ASN A 653 -5.82 -0.64 27.59
N VAL A 654 -6.79 -1.33 28.18
CA VAL A 654 -7.72 -0.75 29.14
C VAL A 654 -6.98 -0.42 30.44
N ILE A 655 -6.82 0.87 30.75
CA ILE A 655 -6.15 1.33 31.98
C ILE A 655 -7.12 1.50 33.15
N ARG A 656 -8.39 1.81 32.88
CA ARG A 656 -9.42 2.03 33.90
C ARG A 656 -10.83 1.77 33.35
N VAL A 657 -11.66 1.04 34.07
CA VAL A 657 -13.09 0.88 33.76
C VAL A 657 -13.89 1.87 34.60
N SER A 658 -14.83 2.61 33.99
CA SER A 658 -15.64 3.63 34.67
C SER A 658 -17.05 3.70 34.08
N GLY A 659 -18.07 3.50 34.91
CA GLY A 659 -19.46 3.50 34.47
C GLY A 659 -19.74 2.44 33.41
N ASN A 660 -20.27 2.86 32.25
CA ASN A 660 -20.54 2.00 31.09
C ASN A 660 -19.43 2.03 30.02
N GLY A 661 -18.22 2.46 30.40
CA GLY A 661 -17.09 2.61 29.49
C GLY A 661 -15.75 2.38 30.17
N PHE A 662 -14.68 2.74 29.47
CA PHE A 662 -13.32 2.53 29.92
C PHE A 662 -12.34 3.52 29.27
N HIS A 663 -11.22 3.74 29.94
CA HIS A 663 -10.09 4.51 29.43
C HIS A 663 -9.04 3.59 28.83
N ILE A 664 -8.40 4.05 27.77
CA ILE A 664 -7.32 3.37 27.06
C ILE A 664 -6.06 4.24 27.03
N ASP A 665 -4.89 3.60 27.02
CA ASP A 665 -3.55 4.21 26.91
C ASP A 665 -3.16 4.57 25.46
N ALA A 666 -4.16 4.95 24.66
CA ALA A 666 -3.97 5.51 23.33
C ALA A 666 -4.84 6.75 23.16
N GLY A 667 -4.32 7.75 22.47
CA GLY A 667 -4.98 9.03 22.28
C GLY A 667 -4.80 9.62 20.88
N GLY A 668 -5.00 10.93 20.78
CA GLY A 668 -4.88 11.67 19.53
C GLY A 668 -3.47 11.64 18.94
N THR A 669 -2.43 11.53 19.76
CA THR A 669 -1.03 11.38 19.31
C THR A 669 -0.81 10.07 18.56
N SER A 670 -1.52 9.02 18.94
CA SER A 670 -1.55 7.73 18.23
C SER A 670 -2.45 7.75 16.98
N GLY A 671 -3.26 8.80 16.81
CA GLY A 671 -4.20 8.96 15.69
C GLY A 671 -5.66 8.61 16.01
N LEU A 672 -6.03 8.36 17.27
CA LEU A 672 -7.41 8.06 17.64
C LEU A 672 -8.30 9.29 17.46
N LYS A 673 -9.53 9.07 17.02
CA LYS A 673 -10.53 10.12 16.80
C LYS A 673 -11.87 9.78 17.42
N LEU A 674 -12.63 10.83 17.69
CA LEU A 674 -14.02 10.71 18.11
C LEU A 674 -14.82 9.88 17.11
N GLY A 675 -15.68 9.00 17.62
CA GLY A 675 -16.54 8.15 16.81
C GLY A 675 -15.90 6.85 16.33
N MET A 676 -14.57 6.69 16.39
CA MET A 676 -13.92 5.42 16.03
C MET A 676 -14.43 4.26 16.88
N LYS A 677 -14.59 3.10 16.25
CA LYS A 677 -15.00 1.86 16.90
C LYS A 677 -13.77 1.07 17.34
N LEU A 678 -13.89 0.36 18.45
CA LEU A 678 -12.87 -0.51 19.02
C LEU A 678 -13.40 -1.92 19.13
N LEU A 679 -12.57 -2.88 18.77
CA LEU A 679 -12.72 -4.29 19.11
C LEU A 679 -11.95 -4.55 20.40
N LEU A 680 -12.46 -5.49 21.20
CA LEU A 680 -11.91 -5.79 22.51
C LEU A 680 -11.49 -7.26 22.59
N PHE A 681 -10.32 -7.48 23.18
CA PHE A 681 -9.72 -8.80 23.37
C PHE A 681 -9.25 -8.97 24.80
N ARG A 682 -9.18 -10.23 25.24
CA ARG A 682 -8.54 -10.61 26.48
C ARG A 682 -7.39 -11.55 26.19
N GLU A 683 -6.22 -11.21 26.69
CA GLU A 683 -5.08 -12.10 26.67
C GLU A 683 -5.30 -13.25 27.66
N VAL A 684 -5.28 -14.47 27.12
CA VAL A 684 -5.38 -15.72 27.87
C VAL A 684 -4.08 -16.49 27.63
N LYS A 685 -3.40 -16.88 28.72
CA LYS A 685 -2.20 -17.70 28.63
C LYS A 685 -2.59 -19.17 28.50
N GLU A 686 -2.10 -19.83 27.46
CA GLU A 686 -2.28 -21.26 27.23
C GLU A 686 -0.89 -21.88 27.02
N GLY A 687 -0.30 -22.40 28.10
CA GLY A 687 1.11 -22.79 28.12
C GLY A 687 2.05 -21.59 27.98
N ASP A 688 2.96 -21.66 27.01
CA ASP A 688 3.91 -20.59 26.67
C ASP A 688 3.32 -19.54 25.70
N PHE A 689 2.08 -19.74 25.24
CA PHE A 689 1.42 -18.84 24.29
C PHE A 689 0.48 -17.85 24.98
N VAL A 690 0.34 -16.67 24.39
CA VAL A 690 -0.66 -15.66 24.76
C VAL A 690 -1.67 -15.55 23.63
N LEU A 691 -2.90 -16.03 23.87
CA LEU A 691 -4.01 -15.94 22.93
C LEU A 691 -4.81 -14.66 23.19
N LYS A 692 -5.20 -13.95 22.14
CA LYS A 692 -6.12 -12.81 22.23
C LYS A 692 -7.55 -13.30 21.95
N GLU A 693 -8.30 -13.63 23.01
CA GLU A 693 -9.71 -14.02 22.87
C GLU A 693 -10.60 -12.79 22.66
N PRO A 694 -11.47 -12.74 21.63
CA PRO A 694 -12.42 -11.65 21.48
C PRO A 694 -13.43 -11.62 22.65
N LEU A 695 -13.82 -10.41 23.05
CA LEU A 695 -14.85 -10.18 24.07
C LEU A 695 -16.25 -10.01 23.48
N ASP A 696 -16.40 -10.15 22.16
CA ASP A 696 -17.64 -9.96 21.40
C ASP A 696 -18.33 -8.62 21.74
N ALA A 697 -17.48 -7.59 21.89
CA ALA A 697 -17.88 -6.25 22.28
C ALA A 697 -17.34 -5.23 21.28
N ILE A 698 -18.19 -4.27 20.89
CA ILE A 698 -17.76 -3.08 20.16
C ILE A 698 -17.91 -1.89 21.11
N ALA A 699 -16.85 -1.12 21.24
CA ALA A 699 -16.88 0.16 21.95
C ALA A 699 -16.67 1.32 20.99
N ARG A 700 -17.15 2.50 21.35
CA ARG A 700 -17.01 3.73 20.55
C ARG A 700 -16.25 4.79 21.34
N ILE A 701 -15.26 5.41 20.72
CA ILE A 701 -14.52 6.55 21.28
C ILE A 701 -15.45 7.76 21.40
N VAL A 702 -15.59 8.30 22.61
CA VAL A 702 -16.42 9.48 22.88
C VAL A 702 -15.62 10.68 23.43
N LEU A 703 -14.37 10.45 23.83
CA LEU A 703 -13.43 11.50 24.24
C LEU A 703 -12.01 11.07 23.86
N VAL A 704 -11.23 12.01 23.32
CA VAL A 704 -9.82 11.83 22.96
C VAL A 704 -8.99 12.90 23.66
N GLN A 705 -7.94 12.49 24.35
CA GLN A 705 -6.85 13.34 24.86
C GLN A 705 -5.56 12.97 24.11
N PRO A 706 -4.44 13.69 24.28
CA PRO A 706 -3.20 13.38 23.56
C PRO A 706 -2.79 11.91 23.66
N ASP A 707 -2.68 11.35 24.87
CA ASP A 707 -2.16 9.99 25.05
C ASP A 707 -3.19 8.99 25.61
N THR A 708 -4.40 9.46 25.92
CA THR A 708 -5.47 8.61 26.46
C THR A 708 -6.82 8.93 25.84
N SER A 709 -7.72 7.96 25.82
CA SER A 709 -9.10 8.16 25.31
C SER A 709 -10.11 7.46 26.22
N PHE A 710 -11.38 7.87 26.13
CA PHE A 710 -12.50 7.19 26.79
C PHE A 710 -13.46 6.63 25.75
N ALA A 711 -13.78 5.34 25.89
CA ALA A 711 -14.71 4.60 25.04
C ALA A 711 -15.93 4.13 25.82
N LYS A 712 -17.11 4.15 25.19
CA LYS A 712 -18.35 3.57 25.73
C LYS A 712 -18.68 2.27 25.00
N ILE A 713 -19.18 1.27 25.73
CA ILE A 713 -19.58 -0.01 25.14
C ILE A 713 -20.90 0.19 24.38
N SER A 714 -20.95 -0.23 23.12
CA SER A 714 -22.11 -0.08 22.23
C SER A 714 -23.00 -1.34 22.19
N THR A 715 -22.46 -2.53 22.46
CA THR A 715 -23.20 -3.80 22.41
C THR A 715 -23.76 -4.22 23.78
N LYS A 716 -24.99 -4.74 23.80
CA LYS A 716 -25.63 -5.30 25.01
C LYS A 716 -25.21 -6.76 25.20
N GLY A 717 -24.95 -7.19 26.43
CA GLY A 717 -24.70 -8.60 26.77
C GLY A 717 -23.25 -9.08 26.68
N ALA A 718 -22.30 -8.21 26.33
CA ALA A 718 -20.89 -8.56 26.21
C ALA A 718 -20.24 -8.99 27.54
N LYS A 719 -19.15 -9.80 27.44
CA LYS A 719 -18.29 -10.12 28.58
C LYS A 719 -17.82 -8.82 29.26
N LYS A 720 -17.79 -8.79 30.60
CA LYS A 720 -17.39 -7.60 31.35
C LYS A 720 -15.93 -7.23 31.05
N VAL A 721 -15.74 -6.00 30.57
CA VAL A 721 -14.42 -5.39 30.31
C VAL A 721 -13.68 -5.20 31.64
N LYS A 722 -12.38 -5.50 31.64
CA LYS A 722 -11.47 -5.43 32.78
C LYS A 722 -10.24 -4.58 32.43
N LYS A 723 -9.54 -4.14 33.48
CA LYS A 723 -8.22 -3.51 33.31
C LYS A 723 -7.26 -4.52 32.66
N ARG A 724 -6.41 -4.03 31.75
CA ARG A 724 -5.48 -4.79 30.89
C ARG A 724 -6.14 -5.62 29.77
N ASP A 725 -7.46 -5.52 29.58
CA ASP A 725 -8.03 -6.01 28.33
C ASP A 725 -7.43 -5.19 27.17
N PHE A 726 -7.16 -5.86 26.05
CA PHE A 726 -6.55 -5.29 24.88
C PHE A 726 -7.62 -4.71 23.95
N VAL A 727 -7.30 -3.59 23.29
CA VAL A 727 -8.20 -2.96 22.32
C VAL A 727 -7.47 -2.66 21.02
N ILE A 728 -8.22 -2.68 19.94
CA ILE A 728 -7.76 -2.31 18.61
C ILE A 728 -8.86 -1.55 17.89
N THR A 729 -8.51 -0.53 17.13
CA THR A 729 -9.48 0.16 16.27
C THR A 729 -10.02 -0.78 15.20
N LYS A 730 -11.34 -0.80 15.06
CA LYS A 730 -12.01 -1.51 13.97
C LYS A 730 -11.80 -0.82 12.65
#